data_AF-A0A2L2NHX7-F1
#
_entry.id   AF-A0A2L2NHX7-F1
#
_cell.length_a   1.000
_cell.length_b   1.000
_cell.length_c   1.000
_cell.angle_alpha   90.00
_cell.angle_beta   90.00
_cell.angle_gamma   90.00
#
_symmetry.space_group_name_H-M   'P 1'
#
loop_
_entity.id
_entity.type
_entity.pdbx_description
1 polymer ?
#
loop_
_entity_poly.entity_id
_entity_poly.type
_entity_poly.pdbx_seq_one_letter_code
_entity_poly.pdbx_strand_id
1 'polypeptide(L)'
;MINSNRVLQPHEVMSGFEMMSRPSHIEVNHWNEWLASAVDQKLTALNVRSLSGPSVYEYLLCVLPQTARRNDGRLRDGYLKRYAHAEAGAWWVSGLDPLNDWLAMDWGRMKPDYPRLEWDKTTQQQTQKPVKYESPPKTPNRVTYLRMPLHLWRLVSLRYNVPMPEHITITEEGEALGFWAWVMAHPEIPVILTEGEKKAGCLLTLGFVAIALPGIWNGRVGKEDLERLHPDLVPMTQKGRKFVVLFDYESKPKTKQQIFQATRRTASAIVELCCQCEVALLPGPEKGIDDWVVVLGKKADIAVTTMIADALRISEYKQRFFINRARGLHKYKPDVTVNTRYLSLAIHSLPQSGLVGLVSDMGTGKTEILAVLRRENPNLSFLNNGHRVTLLKNLSDRLQTAMYSAISCGDWGQVKALSITVDSLYKMANDLQAYDILFIDEACQYLAHLLKSKTCKEHRGAILEVLEYLVYNAKLVVLADAHLDDLTIEFFMNLRPAGEKPYIIKNLYRSGGRQVHWYEGRNSSAIVAEFHAQLMLGKKLMMVSDSKRFIKKLERALNDGSTIDDNDTTPESAEDRQLRVWAIHSENSGSEENVIFIREINVAIKDLDAFLITPSLSSGVDISSYHFDAVFGVFHAVSQSATECAQQLWRYRPNVPMYVWVAPRPPFGYAETNARRIKERILQTNEMTAFLIRINRETGKRGAEKDWALDASCQIEGQRNWSINNLRADLRSLLEEMGNTIAPVGDATDEGALRWMKAAGIAIDEEHYRKVANAKDIDRRTYAARQHQDYLKPEEVLECEKFRIQDTYGMSVTPELVEQDDGGRLIKKIVALEAILAAPGEMVADDQGREFVAPPAVVVERDKSERDRLAICTDWSNHSTAWLMRHRLGLRAVLMDLMSGVEIKGDEAMIQVLAEFSKRNASHVKGILNLTIPLDESPMWILGQYLSQLGLSTESRRPLEDGKRVRYYRLNTEAVEFAQQVLEYRLRQREERERKRLESLERDAAYAARMQAQYGINPPSTPPINEDGDNNRGGMDTDEESSDSWWERVKYYAQLAIERVEYGVESVKELLSTLTIDERWGVIFKFEDIDPNKFAQLVADAPDWVEWMA
;
A
#
# COMPACT_ATOMS: atom_id res chain seq x y z
N MET A 1 45.43 55.50 6.15
CA MET A 1 44.45 56.33 5.41
C MET A 1 44.12 55.60 4.12
N ILE A 2 42.88 55.14 3.94
CA ILE A 2 42.19 54.91 2.66
C ILE A 2 40.71 54.75 3.04
N ASN A 3 39.88 55.62 2.45
CA ASN A 3 38.45 55.74 2.69
C ASN A 3 37.67 54.64 1.94
N SER A 4 36.66 54.11 2.64
CA SER A 4 35.39 53.53 2.17
C SER A 4 35.16 53.27 0.67
N ASN A 5 35.17 51.99 0.27
CA ASN A 5 34.47 51.49 -0.92
C ASN A 5 33.07 51.00 -0.52
N ARG A 6 32.04 51.77 -0.89
CA ARG A 6 30.63 51.41 -0.72
C ARG A 6 30.22 50.50 -1.89
N VAL A 7 29.91 49.24 -1.60
CA VAL A 7 29.31 48.30 -2.57
C VAL A 7 27.86 48.74 -2.80
N LEU A 8 27.54 49.19 -4.01
CA LEU A 8 26.17 49.55 -4.41
C LEU A 8 25.30 48.29 -4.47
N GLN A 9 24.09 48.35 -3.93
CA GLN A 9 23.14 47.24 -4.01
C GLN A 9 22.40 47.24 -5.37
N PRO A 10 21.98 46.08 -5.93
CA PRO A 10 21.31 46.00 -7.24
C PRO A 10 20.05 46.87 -7.37
N HIS A 11 19.36 47.15 -6.27
CA HIS A 11 18.17 48.00 -6.24
C HIS A 11 18.48 49.49 -6.48
N GLU A 12 19.71 49.95 -6.21
CA GLU A 12 20.14 51.35 -6.40
C GLU A 12 20.44 51.65 -7.88
N VAL A 13 20.57 50.64 -8.74
CA VAL A 13 20.76 50.80 -10.20
C VAL A 13 19.42 51.02 -10.92
N MET A 14 18.28 50.72 -10.29
CA MET A 14 16.96 50.80 -10.92
C MET A 14 16.27 52.18 -10.82
N SER A 15 16.82 53.15 -10.08
CA SER A 15 16.12 54.42 -9.78
C SER A 15 16.35 55.56 -10.79
N GLY A 16 16.87 55.28 -11.99
CA GLY A 16 17.25 56.31 -12.96
C GLY A 16 16.98 55.95 -14.43
N PHE A 17 15.84 55.32 -14.75
CA PHE A 17 15.48 54.99 -16.13
C PHE A 17 14.31 55.85 -16.62
N GLU A 18 14.54 56.61 -17.70
CA GLU A 18 13.49 57.22 -18.51
C GLU A 18 12.50 56.12 -18.96
N MET A 19 11.19 56.35 -18.78
CA MET A 19 10.17 55.45 -19.32
C MET A 19 10.29 55.42 -20.84
N MET A 20 10.70 54.28 -21.39
CA MET A 20 10.74 54.08 -22.83
C MET A 20 9.31 54.08 -23.36
N SER A 21 9.04 54.86 -24.41
CA SER A 21 7.75 54.80 -25.09
C SER A 21 7.60 53.44 -25.80
N ARG A 22 6.37 52.91 -25.82
CA ARG A 22 6.03 51.67 -26.52
C ARG A 22 6.50 51.76 -27.99
N PRO A 23 7.28 50.79 -28.50
CA PRO A 23 7.65 50.75 -29.91
C PRO A 23 6.44 50.63 -30.84
N SER A 24 6.53 51.22 -32.04
CA SER A 24 5.43 51.20 -33.02
C SER A 24 5.08 49.80 -33.53
N HIS A 25 6.02 48.86 -33.50
CA HIS A 25 5.82 47.47 -33.95
C HIS A 25 5.15 46.55 -32.91
N ILE A 26 4.79 47.07 -31.74
CA ILE A 26 4.14 46.30 -30.66
C ILE A 26 2.87 47.02 -30.23
N GLU A 27 1.73 46.39 -30.39
CA GLU A 27 0.42 46.89 -29.95
C GLU A 27 0.34 47.07 -28.43
N VAL A 28 -0.53 47.98 -27.98
CA VAL A 28 -0.64 48.37 -26.56
C VAL A 28 -0.97 47.18 -25.66
N ASN A 29 -1.91 46.33 -26.08
CA ASN A 29 -2.31 45.13 -25.34
C ASN A 29 -1.13 44.15 -25.16
N HIS A 30 -0.36 43.89 -26.21
CA HIS A 30 0.78 42.97 -26.19
C HIS A 30 1.94 43.51 -25.36
N TRP A 31 2.24 44.80 -25.48
CA TRP A 31 3.23 45.48 -24.65
C TRP A 31 2.88 45.36 -23.16
N ASN A 32 1.65 45.72 -22.80
CA ASN A 32 1.17 45.63 -21.43
C ASN A 32 1.14 44.18 -20.92
N GLU A 33 0.87 43.19 -21.77
CA GLU A 33 0.87 41.77 -21.38
C GLU A 33 2.25 41.29 -20.92
N TRP A 34 3.32 41.73 -21.58
CA TRP A 34 4.69 41.38 -21.22
C TRP A 34 5.16 42.14 -19.98
N LEU A 35 4.86 43.43 -19.88
CA LEU A 35 5.16 44.21 -18.67
C LEU A 35 4.41 43.69 -17.44
N ALA A 36 3.17 43.22 -17.61
CA ALA A 36 2.39 42.58 -16.55
C ALA A 36 2.97 41.24 -16.08
N SER A 37 3.88 40.62 -16.85
CA SER A 37 4.69 39.46 -16.47
C SER A 37 6.06 39.87 -15.87
N ALA A 38 6.21 41.12 -15.42
CA ALA A 38 7.45 41.68 -14.86
C ALA A 38 8.67 41.54 -15.79
N VAL A 39 8.47 41.70 -17.10
CA VAL A 39 9.55 41.72 -18.08
C VAL A 39 10.01 43.15 -18.35
N ASP A 40 11.33 43.36 -18.46
CA ASP A 40 11.95 44.65 -18.78
C ASP A 40 11.43 45.25 -20.11
N GLN A 41 11.31 46.57 -20.17
CA GLN A 41 10.80 47.29 -21.34
C GLN A 41 11.69 47.09 -22.57
N LYS A 42 13.01 47.23 -22.45
CA LYS A 42 13.92 47.06 -23.61
C LYS A 42 14.00 45.60 -24.02
N LEU A 43 13.99 44.67 -23.07
CA LEU A 43 13.93 43.24 -23.37
C LEU A 43 12.66 42.88 -24.16
N THR A 44 11.51 43.45 -23.76
CA THR A 44 10.24 43.29 -24.48
C THR A 44 10.32 43.90 -25.89
N ALA A 45 10.86 45.11 -26.01
CA ALA A 45 11.00 45.82 -27.29
C ALA A 45 11.84 45.05 -28.32
N LEU A 46 12.91 44.38 -27.87
CA LEU A 46 13.84 43.63 -28.71
C LEU A 46 13.26 42.31 -29.25
N ASN A 47 12.35 41.68 -28.49
CA ASN A 47 11.96 40.28 -28.71
C ASN A 47 10.51 40.09 -29.14
N VAL A 48 9.64 41.09 -28.93
CA VAL A 48 8.20 40.98 -29.20
C VAL A 48 7.83 41.82 -30.42
N ARG A 49 6.93 41.29 -31.25
CA ARG A 49 6.32 42.01 -32.37
C ARG A 49 4.84 41.69 -32.48
N SER A 50 4.01 42.68 -32.75
CA SER A 50 2.61 42.45 -33.12
C SER A 50 2.48 42.05 -34.59
N LEU A 51 1.63 41.07 -34.85
CA LEU A 51 1.23 40.63 -36.18
C LEU A 51 -0.27 40.82 -36.34
N SER A 52 -0.68 41.22 -37.53
CA SER A 52 -2.08 41.34 -37.94
C SER A 52 -2.21 41.13 -39.45
N GLY A 53 -3.40 40.72 -39.88
CA GLY A 53 -3.68 40.43 -41.28
C GLY A 53 -2.72 39.39 -41.88
N PRO A 54 -2.37 39.52 -43.18
CA PRO A 54 -1.56 38.53 -43.88
C PRO A 54 -0.14 38.30 -43.33
N SER A 55 0.41 39.26 -42.57
CA SER A 55 1.75 39.14 -41.96
C SER A 55 1.87 37.93 -41.02
N VAL A 56 0.76 37.47 -40.45
CA VAL A 56 0.69 36.25 -39.64
C VAL A 56 1.22 35.04 -40.40
N TYR A 57 0.89 34.92 -41.68
CA TYR A 57 1.30 33.78 -42.49
C TYR A 57 2.78 33.85 -42.86
N GLU A 58 3.32 35.05 -43.03
CA GLU A 58 4.74 35.26 -43.34
C GLU A 58 5.62 34.74 -42.20
N TYR A 59 5.21 34.93 -40.95
CA TYR A 59 5.96 34.46 -39.78
C TYR A 59 5.63 33.01 -39.40
N LEU A 60 4.34 32.66 -39.30
CA LEU A 60 3.96 31.34 -38.80
C LEU A 60 4.18 30.23 -39.84
N LEU A 61 4.12 30.55 -41.13
CA LEU A 61 4.15 29.57 -42.22
C LEU A 61 5.40 29.71 -43.11
N CYS A 62 6.42 30.48 -42.68
CA CYS A 62 7.66 30.71 -43.42
C CYS A 62 8.38 29.42 -43.83
N VAL A 63 8.39 28.41 -42.95
CA VAL A 63 9.18 27.17 -43.13
C VAL A 63 8.42 26.08 -43.89
N LEU A 64 7.21 26.35 -44.39
CA LEU A 64 6.43 25.34 -45.12
C LEU A 64 7.04 25.04 -46.50
N PRO A 65 7.18 23.74 -46.88
CA PRO A 65 7.75 23.35 -48.17
C PRO A 65 6.82 23.70 -49.34
N GLN A 66 7.34 23.68 -50.58
CA GLN A 66 6.55 23.94 -51.80
C GLN A 66 5.32 23.02 -51.94
N THR A 67 5.34 21.82 -51.36
CA THR A 67 4.18 20.91 -51.34
C THR A 67 2.98 21.46 -50.57
N ALA A 68 3.19 22.41 -49.66
CA ALA A 68 2.15 23.13 -48.93
C ALA A 68 1.54 24.30 -49.73
N ARG A 69 2.05 24.56 -50.94
CA ARG A 69 1.57 25.58 -51.86
C ARG A 69 0.85 24.95 -53.06
N ARG A 70 0.00 25.73 -53.71
CA ARG A 70 -0.66 25.43 -54.99
C ARG A 70 0.32 25.70 -56.14
N ASN A 71 -0.04 25.29 -57.35
CA ASN A 71 0.78 25.52 -58.56
C ASN A 71 1.01 27.01 -58.87
N ASP A 72 0.13 27.89 -58.37
CA ASP A 72 0.22 29.35 -58.46
C ASP A 72 1.09 29.99 -57.36
N GLY A 73 1.75 29.18 -56.51
CA GLY A 73 2.60 29.63 -55.41
C GLY A 73 1.84 30.01 -54.12
N ARG A 74 0.51 30.07 -54.15
CA ARG A 74 -0.32 30.41 -52.98
C ARG A 74 -0.34 29.26 -51.96
N LEU A 75 -0.31 29.57 -50.67
CA LEU A 75 -0.53 28.59 -49.61
C LEU A 75 -1.89 27.87 -49.78
N ARG A 76 -1.91 26.56 -49.55
CA ARG A 76 -3.14 25.77 -49.64
C ARG A 76 -4.21 26.28 -48.66
N ASP A 77 -5.45 26.31 -49.14
CA ASP A 77 -6.61 26.88 -48.42
C ASP A 77 -6.81 26.29 -47.01
N GLY A 78 -6.44 25.03 -46.78
CA GLY A 78 -6.52 24.40 -45.46
C GLY A 78 -5.66 25.08 -44.39
N TYR A 79 -4.47 25.58 -44.75
CA TYR A 79 -3.62 26.34 -43.84
C TYR A 79 -4.20 27.73 -43.56
N LEU A 80 -4.65 28.41 -44.62
CA LEU A 80 -5.26 29.74 -44.49
C LEU A 80 -6.51 29.69 -43.59
N LYS A 81 -7.43 28.74 -43.83
CA LYS A 81 -8.62 28.54 -43.00
C LYS A 81 -8.28 28.21 -41.55
N ARG A 82 -7.26 27.38 -41.31
CA ARG A 82 -6.86 26.97 -39.96
C ARG A 82 -6.34 28.16 -39.13
N TYR A 83 -5.60 29.07 -39.76
CA TYR A 83 -4.92 30.17 -39.06
C TYR A 83 -5.56 31.56 -39.27
N ALA A 84 -6.68 31.65 -40.00
CA ALA A 84 -7.42 32.90 -40.21
C ALA A 84 -7.80 33.63 -38.91
N HIS A 85 -8.07 32.89 -37.82
CA HIS A 85 -8.37 33.47 -36.52
C HIS A 85 -7.27 34.40 -35.98
N ALA A 86 -6.01 34.15 -36.34
CA ALA A 86 -4.87 34.92 -35.86
C ALA A 86 -4.66 36.23 -36.64
N GLU A 87 -5.28 36.41 -37.81
CA GLU A 87 -5.22 37.67 -38.57
C GLU A 87 -5.83 38.85 -37.80
N ALA A 88 -6.74 38.57 -36.87
CA ALA A 88 -7.39 39.56 -36.02
C ALA A 88 -6.47 40.15 -34.93
N GLY A 89 -5.25 39.62 -34.78
CA GLY A 89 -4.26 40.09 -33.81
C GLY A 89 -3.51 38.93 -33.17
N ALA A 90 -2.19 39.07 -33.12
CA ALA A 90 -1.30 38.16 -32.41
C ALA A 90 0.00 38.86 -32.04
N TRP A 91 0.74 38.33 -31.07
CA TRP A 91 2.15 38.67 -30.92
C TRP A 91 3.06 37.48 -31.26
N TRP A 92 4.23 37.81 -31.79
CA TRP A 92 5.30 36.91 -32.17
C TRP A 92 6.53 37.16 -31.30
N VAL A 93 7.14 36.08 -30.85
CA VAL A 93 8.44 36.07 -30.18
C VAL A 93 9.38 35.11 -30.90
N SER A 94 10.57 35.60 -31.24
CA SER A 94 11.66 34.78 -31.76
C SER A 94 12.94 35.10 -30.98
N GLY A 95 13.82 34.10 -30.89
CA GLY A 95 15.11 34.21 -30.25
C GLY A 95 16.27 34.16 -31.24
N LEU A 96 17.46 33.92 -30.71
CA LEU A 96 18.69 33.70 -31.46
C LEU A 96 18.93 32.20 -31.69
N ASP A 97 19.56 31.85 -32.82
CA ASP A 97 19.86 30.47 -33.19
C ASP A 97 21.24 30.03 -32.66
N PRO A 98 21.30 29.11 -31.68
CA PRO A 98 22.56 28.64 -31.09
C PRO A 98 23.38 27.78 -32.07
N LEU A 99 22.80 27.37 -33.20
CA LEU A 99 23.46 26.54 -34.22
C LEU A 99 23.86 27.36 -35.47
N ASN A 100 23.56 28.66 -35.49
CA ASN A 100 23.84 29.56 -36.61
C ASN A 100 24.39 30.90 -36.10
N ASP A 101 25.52 30.83 -35.37
CA ASP A 101 26.28 31.97 -34.87
C ASP A 101 25.46 33.02 -34.10
N TRP A 102 24.43 32.58 -33.37
CA TRP A 102 23.51 33.46 -32.62
C TRP A 102 22.82 34.51 -33.49
N LEU A 103 22.65 34.24 -34.78
CA LEU A 103 21.82 35.07 -35.66
C LEU A 103 20.34 34.93 -35.30
N ALA A 104 19.52 35.91 -35.72
CA ALA A 104 18.09 35.88 -35.48
C ALA A 104 17.45 34.61 -36.09
N MET A 105 16.62 33.93 -35.30
CA MET A 105 15.98 32.69 -35.72
C MET A 105 14.68 33.00 -36.49
N ASP A 106 14.49 32.35 -37.64
CA ASP A 106 13.22 32.44 -38.38
C ASP A 106 12.06 31.74 -37.64
N TRP A 107 12.39 30.72 -36.85
CA TRP A 107 11.43 30.02 -36.01
C TRP A 107 11.12 30.84 -34.76
N GLY A 108 9.84 30.91 -34.40
CA GLY A 108 9.38 31.56 -33.18
C GLY A 108 8.01 31.03 -32.76
N ARG A 109 7.42 31.69 -31.77
CA ARG A 109 6.08 31.35 -31.27
C ARG A 109 5.14 32.53 -31.40
N MET A 110 3.93 32.20 -31.81
CA MET A 110 2.82 33.14 -31.91
C MET A 110 1.82 32.89 -30.78
N LYS A 111 1.36 33.96 -30.15
CA LYS A 111 0.16 33.93 -29.30
C LYS A 111 -0.93 34.78 -29.96
N PRO A 112 -2.00 34.16 -30.50
CA PRO A 112 -3.13 34.91 -31.05
C PRO A 112 -3.96 35.55 -29.94
N ASP A 113 -4.54 36.71 -30.22
CA ASP A 113 -5.52 37.37 -29.35
C ASP A 113 -6.80 36.53 -29.23
N TYR A 114 -7.16 35.84 -30.32
CA TYR A 114 -8.35 35.00 -30.43
C TYR A 114 -7.96 33.53 -30.71
N PRO A 115 -7.52 32.77 -29.69
CA PRO A 115 -7.03 31.42 -29.89
C PRO A 115 -8.12 30.48 -30.40
N ARG A 116 -7.80 29.68 -31.43
CA ARG A 116 -8.69 28.59 -31.85
C ARG A 116 -8.77 27.48 -30.80
N LEU A 117 -9.84 26.70 -30.87
CA LEU A 117 -9.99 25.50 -30.06
C LEU A 117 -9.12 24.34 -30.59
N GLU A 118 -8.69 23.48 -29.67
CA GLU A 118 -7.93 22.29 -29.97
C GLU A 118 -8.81 21.26 -30.70
N TRP A 119 -8.24 20.57 -31.69
CA TRP A 119 -8.92 19.54 -32.47
C TRP A 119 -8.48 18.17 -31.97
N ASP A 120 -9.43 17.39 -31.46
CA ASP A 120 -9.16 16.01 -31.06
C ASP A 120 -9.19 15.10 -32.29
N LYS A 121 -8.04 14.50 -32.59
CA LYS A 121 -7.88 13.61 -33.75
C LYS A 121 -8.62 12.28 -33.59
N THR A 122 -8.93 11.88 -32.35
CA THR A 122 -9.58 10.61 -32.02
C THR A 122 -11.08 10.73 -32.19
N THR A 123 -11.66 11.77 -31.59
CA THR A 123 -13.11 12.03 -31.66
C THR A 123 -13.52 12.82 -32.90
N GLN A 124 -12.54 13.37 -33.65
CA GLN A 124 -12.76 14.26 -34.80
C GLN A 124 -13.67 15.45 -34.49
N GLN A 125 -13.52 16.03 -33.30
CA GLN A 125 -14.30 17.19 -32.85
C GLN A 125 -13.39 18.26 -32.22
N GLN A 126 -13.89 19.50 -32.17
CA GLN A 126 -13.26 20.56 -31.40
C GLN A 126 -13.48 20.32 -29.90
N THR A 127 -12.42 20.45 -29.12
CA THR A 127 -12.50 20.41 -27.66
C THR A 127 -12.80 21.81 -27.12
N GLN A 128 -13.10 21.91 -25.83
CA GLN A 128 -13.24 23.23 -25.16
C GLN A 128 -11.90 23.88 -24.82
N LYS A 129 -10.75 23.26 -25.15
CA LYS A 129 -9.44 23.75 -24.74
C LYS A 129 -8.84 24.68 -25.81
N PRO A 130 -8.51 25.94 -25.48
CA PRO A 130 -7.90 26.86 -26.44
C PRO A 130 -6.42 26.52 -26.70
N VAL A 131 -5.98 26.66 -27.95
CA VAL A 131 -4.56 26.58 -28.34
C VAL A 131 -3.92 27.95 -28.09
N LYS A 132 -3.38 28.13 -26.88
CA LYS A 132 -2.83 29.41 -26.42
C LYS A 132 -1.61 29.88 -27.22
N TYR A 133 -0.81 28.95 -27.74
CA TYR A 133 0.40 29.26 -28.50
C TYR A 133 0.49 28.38 -29.74
N GLU A 134 0.93 28.96 -30.84
CA GLU A 134 1.17 28.29 -32.12
C GLU A 134 2.65 28.42 -32.50
N SER A 135 3.19 27.36 -33.08
CA SER A 135 4.54 27.31 -33.65
C SER A 135 4.43 26.95 -35.13
N PRO A 136 5.46 27.25 -35.96
CA PRO A 136 5.45 26.86 -37.35
C PRO A 136 5.09 25.37 -37.53
N PRO A 137 4.08 25.05 -38.37
CA PRO A 137 3.59 23.69 -38.48
C PRO A 137 4.57 22.82 -39.27
N LYS A 138 4.66 21.53 -38.89
CA LYS A 138 5.54 20.52 -39.52
C LYS A 138 7.04 20.77 -39.35
N THR A 139 7.44 21.73 -38.52
CA THR A 139 8.83 21.86 -38.08
C THR A 139 8.98 21.30 -36.67
N PRO A 140 10.16 20.75 -36.31
CA PRO A 140 10.50 20.51 -34.91
C PRO A 140 10.34 21.80 -34.09
N ASN A 141 9.94 21.68 -32.83
CA ASN A 141 10.01 22.81 -31.91
C ASN A 141 11.48 23.21 -31.72
N ARG A 142 11.74 24.51 -31.56
CA ARG A 142 13.03 25.06 -31.15
C ARG A 142 12.91 25.64 -29.74
N VAL A 143 14.03 26.03 -29.13
CA VAL A 143 14.04 26.76 -27.85
C VAL A 143 14.36 28.24 -28.08
N THR A 144 13.91 29.12 -27.18
CA THR A 144 14.01 30.57 -27.37
C THR A 144 15.13 31.15 -26.51
N TYR A 145 16.16 31.71 -27.18
CA TYR A 145 17.22 32.54 -26.59
C TYR A 145 16.91 34.01 -26.83
N LEU A 146 16.44 34.74 -25.82
CA LEU A 146 16.04 36.14 -25.99
C LEU A 146 17.24 37.05 -26.28
N ARG A 147 17.07 38.01 -27.20
CA ARG A 147 18.00 39.11 -27.46
C ARG A 147 18.12 39.98 -26.22
N MET A 148 19.33 40.41 -25.86
CA MET A 148 19.60 41.02 -24.55
C MET A 148 20.02 42.49 -24.65
N PRO A 149 19.44 43.39 -23.83
CA PRO A 149 19.93 44.76 -23.70
C PRO A 149 21.14 44.83 -22.75
N LEU A 150 22.00 45.84 -22.94
CA LEU A 150 23.26 45.97 -22.20
C LEU A 150 23.08 46.05 -20.67
N HIS A 151 22.02 46.69 -20.17
CA HIS A 151 21.83 46.86 -18.72
C HIS A 151 21.49 45.54 -18.03
N LEU A 152 20.77 44.64 -18.69
CA LEU A 152 20.50 43.30 -18.14
C LEU A 152 21.73 42.40 -18.23
N TRP A 153 22.55 42.51 -19.28
CA TRP A 153 23.85 41.82 -19.31
C TRP A 153 24.73 42.27 -18.14
N ARG A 154 24.82 43.58 -17.87
CA ARG A 154 25.51 44.11 -16.68
C ARG A 154 24.98 43.53 -15.37
N LEU A 155 23.66 43.40 -15.25
CA LEU A 155 23.04 42.81 -14.06
C LEU A 155 23.43 41.33 -13.87
N VAL A 156 23.44 40.55 -14.96
CA VAL A 156 23.89 39.14 -14.95
C VAL A 156 25.37 39.05 -14.55
N SER A 157 26.23 39.90 -15.13
CA SER A 157 27.66 39.97 -14.80
C SER A 157 27.88 40.26 -13.31
N LEU A 158 27.17 41.24 -12.74
CA LEU A 158 27.25 41.57 -11.32
C LEU A 158 26.75 40.42 -10.43
N ARG A 159 25.64 39.76 -10.81
CA ARG A 159 25.05 38.67 -10.02
C ARG A 159 25.99 37.48 -9.89
N TYR A 160 26.64 37.08 -10.98
CA TYR A 160 27.50 35.91 -11.01
C TYR A 160 28.99 36.24 -10.83
N ASN A 161 29.32 37.52 -10.67
CA ASN A 161 30.69 38.02 -10.55
C ASN A 161 31.60 37.54 -11.71
N VAL A 162 31.07 37.61 -12.93
CA VAL A 162 31.81 37.27 -14.17
C VAL A 162 32.02 38.54 -14.98
N PRO A 163 33.26 38.90 -15.34
CA PRO A 163 33.55 40.14 -16.07
C PRO A 163 32.93 40.12 -17.47
N MET A 164 32.45 41.27 -17.90
CA MET A 164 31.98 41.49 -19.27
C MET A 164 33.15 41.71 -20.23
N PRO A 165 32.99 41.41 -21.53
CA PRO A 165 33.97 41.79 -22.55
C PRO A 165 34.20 43.30 -22.59
N GLU A 166 35.44 43.73 -22.87
CA GLU A 166 35.83 45.15 -22.92
C GLU A 166 35.11 45.93 -24.03
N HIS A 167 34.78 45.25 -25.14
CA HIS A 167 34.11 45.83 -26.30
C HIS A 167 32.82 45.07 -26.61
N ILE A 168 31.68 45.74 -26.43
CA ILE A 168 30.36 45.21 -26.73
C ILE A 168 29.70 46.09 -27.78
N THR A 169 29.33 45.48 -28.90
CA THR A 169 28.57 46.13 -29.96
C THR A 169 27.09 46.19 -29.59
N ILE A 170 26.50 47.38 -29.71
CA ILE A 170 25.08 47.61 -29.49
C ILE A 170 24.44 47.93 -30.84
N THR A 171 23.36 47.22 -31.22
CA THR A 171 22.64 47.50 -32.46
C THR A 171 21.80 48.78 -32.35
N GLU A 172 21.28 49.28 -33.48
CA GLU A 172 20.38 50.44 -33.48
C GLU A 172 19.11 50.21 -32.66
N GLU A 173 18.64 48.96 -32.59
CA GLU A 173 17.48 48.56 -31.78
C GLU A 173 17.81 48.39 -30.29
N GLY A 174 19.09 48.51 -29.90
CA GLY A 174 19.54 48.43 -28.52
C GLY A 174 19.93 47.04 -28.03
N GLU A 175 20.11 46.07 -28.93
CA GLU A 175 20.62 44.73 -28.57
C GLU A 175 22.13 44.79 -28.31
N ALA A 176 22.57 44.20 -27.20
CA ALA A 176 23.97 43.98 -26.90
C ALA A 176 24.42 42.61 -27.47
N LEU A 177 25.16 42.63 -28.57
CA LEU A 177 25.59 41.43 -29.28
C LEU A 177 26.62 40.63 -28.45
N GLY A 178 26.49 39.30 -28.48
CA GLY A 178 27.44 38.38 -27.86
C GLY A 178 27.08 37.89 -26.46
N PHE A 179 25.94 38.27 -25.88
CA PHE A 179 25.52 37.80 -24.54
C PHE A 179 25.53 36.27 -24.41
N TRP A 180 24.89 35.55 -25.33
CA TRP A 180 24.78 34.09 -25.24
C TRP A 180 26.10 33.38 -25.55
N ALA A 181 26.93 33.94 -26.43
CA ALA A 181 28.30 33.47 -26.65
C ALA A 181 29.15 33.63 -25.38
N TRP A 182 29.00 34.74 -24.67
CA TRP A 182 29.63 34.97 -23.37
C TRP A 182 29.11 33.98 -22.31
N VAL A 183 27.79 33.79 -22.18
CA VAL A 183 27.24 32.77 -21.26
C VAL A 183 27.80 31.39 -21.58
N MET A 184 27.87 31.01 -22.85
CA MET A 184 28.41 29.73 -23.33
C MET A 184 29.89 29.55 -22.92
N ALA A 185 30.69 30.61 -22.98
CA ALA A 185 32.10 30.61 -22.58
C ALA A 185 32.32 30.53 -21.06
N HIS A 186 31.31 30.87 -20.25
CA HIS A 186 31.36 30.93 -18.79
C HIS A 186 30.47 29.87 -18.12
N PRO A 187 30.93 28.61 -17.99
CA PRO A 187 30.17 27.51 -17.38
C PRO A 187 29.82 27.71 -15.89
N GLU A 188 30.50 28.63 -15.21
CA GLU A 188 30.18 29.07 -13.85
C GLU A 188 28.82 29.76 -13.75
N ILE A 189 28.27 30.26 -14.87
CA ILE A 189 26.94 30.87 -14.93
C ILE A 189 25.88 29.76 -15.06
N PRO A 190 25.00 29.57 -14.04
CA PRO A 190 23.92 28.60 -14.11
C PRO A 190 22.86 28.99 -15.14
N VAL A 191 22.27 28.00 -15.80
CA VAL A 191 21.23 28.20 -16.81
C VAL A 191 19.89 27.65 -16.30
N ILE A 192 18.87 28.50 -16.25
CA ILE A 192 17.53 28.13 -15.83
C ILE A 192 16.69 27.75 -17.05
N LEU A 193 16.03 26.59 -17.02
CA LEU A 193 15.08 26.16 -18.04
C LEU A 193 13.65 26.40 -17.54
N THR A 194 12.91 27.27 -18.21
CA THR A 194 11.51 27.55 -17.90
C THR A 194 10.59 27.24 -19.06
N GLU A 195 9.31 26.94 -18.78
CA GLU A 195 8.31 26.85 -19.85
C GLU A 195 7.70 28.22 -20.21
N GLY A 196 7.91 28.65 -21.45
CA GLY A 196 7.38 29.89 -22.01
C GLY A 196 8.31 31.10 -21.88
N GLU A 197 8.14 32.03 -22.82
CA GLU A 197 9.06 33.12 -23.10
C GLU A 197 8.97 34.26 -22.08
N LYS A 198 7.76 34.55 -21.58
CA LYS A 198 7.57 35.58 -20.53
C LYS A 198 8.26 35.20 -19.21
N LYS A 199 8.31 33.91 -18.88
CA LYS A 199 8.98 33.39 -17.67
C LYS A 199 10.49 33.55 -17.75
N ALA A 200 11.07 33.20 -18.90
CA ALA A 200 12.49 33.44 -19.15
C ALA A 200 12.79 34.94 -19.15
N GLY A 201 11.95 35.77 -19.79
CA GLY A 201 12.09 37.23 -19.80
C GLY A 201 12.04 37.85 -18.39
N CYS A 202 11.15 37.36 -17.53
CA CYS A 202 11.05 37.78 -16.14
C CYS A 202 12.34 37.45 -15.35
N LEU A 203 12.86 36.23 -15.50
CA LEU A 203 14.12 35.83 -14.84
C LEU A 203 15.33 36.62 -15.34
N LEU A 204 15.43 36.87 -16.65
CA LEU A 204 16.48 37.70 -17.25
C LEU A 204 16.40 39.15 -16.75
N THR A 205 15.19 39.66 -16.52
CA THR A 205 14.95 40.99 -15.93
C THR A 205 15.50 41.08 -14.50
N LEU A 206 15.45 39.98 -13.74
CA LEU A 206 16.07 39.86 -12.42
C LEU A 206 17.58 39.50 -12.48
N GLY A 207 18.16 39.34 -13.67
CA GLY A 207 19.58 39.02 -13.86
C GLY A 207 19.93 37.54 -13.75
N PHE A 208 18.95 36.64 -13.80
CA PHE A 208 19.20 35.20 -13.93
C PHE A 208 19.21 34.78 -15.40
N VAL A 209 20.17 33.95 -15.81
CA VAL A 209 20.19 33.41 -17.18
C VAL A 209 19.10 32.35 -17.33
N ALA A 210 18.12 32.61 -18.19
CA ALA A 210 17.01 31.69 -18.43
C ALA A 210 16.74 31.46 -19.93
N ILE A 211 16.47 30.21 -20.30
CA ILE A 211 16.10 29.79 -21.65
C ILE A 211 14.64 29.32 -21.64
N ALA A 212 13.87 29.77 -22.62
CA ALA A 212 12.47 29.39 -22.73
C ALA A 212 12.26 28.13 -23.58
N LEU A 213 11.61 27.14 -22.98
CA LEU A 213 11.11 25.95 -23.66
C LEU A 213 9.66 26.20 -24.13
N PRO A 214 9.24 25.74 -25.32
CA PRO A 214 7.85 25.89 -25.77
C PRO A 214 6.80 25.17 -24.89
N GLY A 215 7.27 24.25 -24.04
CA GLY A 215 6.50 23.55 -23.03
C GLY A 215 7.36 22.53 -22.30
N ILE A 216 6.90 22.00 -21.17
CA ILE A 216 7.67 21.06 -20.33
C ILE A 216 8.29 19.87 -21.08
N TRP A 217 7.72 19.43 -22.21
CA TRP A 217 8.22 18.28 -22.97
C TRP A 217 9.37 18.58 -23.94
N ASN A 218 9.70 19.85 -24.16
CA ASN A 218 10.62 20.29 -25.21
C ASN A 218 12.07 20.50 -24.73
N GLY A 219 12.44 20.02 -23.54
CA GLY A 219 13.84 19.98 -23.10
C GLY A 219 14.65 18.84 -23.75
N ARG A 220 13.98 17.90 -24.44
CA ARG A 220 14.59 16.75 -25.10
C ARG A 220 13.86 16.42 -26.41
N VAL A 221 14.50 15.59 -27.22
CA VAL A 221 13.93 15.00 -28.44
C VAL A 221 14.17 13.50 -28.45
N GLY A 222 13.34 12.74 -29.18
CA GLY A 222 13.42 11.28 -29.26
C GLY A 222 12.19 10.58 -28.68
N LYS A 223 12.25 9.25 -28.59
CA LYS A 223 11.20 8.41 -27.99
C LYS A 223 11.84 7.47 -26.97
N GLU A 224 11.22 7.38 -25.80
CA GLU A 224 11.56 6.42 -24.74
C GLU A 224 13.04 6.42 -24.38
N ASP A 225 13.74 5.29 -24.54
CA ASP A 225 15.13 5.07 -24.15
C ASP A 225 16.15 5.73 -25.10
N LEU A 226 15.70 6.30 -26.23
CA LEU A 226 16.52 7.02 -27.21
C LEU A 226 16.33 8.53 -27.12
N GLU A 227 15.87 9.03 -25.98
CA GLU A 227 15.81 10.47 -25.74
C GLU A 227 17.20 11.06 -25.56
N ARG A 228 17.40 12.24 -26.15
CA ARG A 228 18.61 13.05 -25.99
C ARG A 228 18.23 14.49 -25.74
N LEU A 229 19.15 15.26 -25.16
CA LEU A 229 18.93 16.68 -24.91
C LEU A 229 18.54 17.40 -26.20
N HIS A 230 17.65 18.39 -26.10
CA HIS A 230 17.22 19.16 -27.27
C HIS A 230 18.45 19.74 -28.00
N PRO A 231 18.57 19.62 -29.34
CA PRO A 231 19.78 20.07 -30.06
C PRO A 231 20.18 21.51 -29.76
N ASP A 232 19.21 22.41 -29.67
CA ASP A 232 19.47 23.82 -29.35
C ASP A 232 20.08 24.03 -27.95
N LEU A 233 19.88 23.12 -27.00
CA LEU A 233 20.46 23.21 -25.66
C LEU A 233 21.87 22.64 -25.57
N VAL A 234 22.29 21.79 -26.51
CA VAL A 234 23.60 21.13 -26.51
C VAL A 234 24.77 22.14 -26.53
N PRO A 235 24.73 23.26 -27.26
CA PRO A 235 25.78 24.28 -27.18
C PRO A 235 26.02 24.82 -25.76
N MET A 236 25.05 24.70 -24.84
CA MET A 236 25.18 25.14 -23.44
C MET A 236 25.70 24.05 -22.49
N THR A 237 26.05 22.84 -22.96
CA THR A 237 26.44 21.73 -22.07
C THR A 237 27.95 21.59 -21.89
N GLN A 238 28.59 22.61 -21.33
CA GLN A 238 29.98 22.51 -20.88
C GLN A 238 30.07 21.63 -19.62
N LYS A 239 31.16 20.85 -19.50
CA LYS A 239 31.40 19.97 -18.35
C LYS A 239 31.29 20.75 -17.03
N GLY A 240 30.46 20.24 -16.12
CA GLY A 240 30.23 20.84 -14.81
C GLY A 240 29.26 22.02 -14.75
N ARG A 241 28.76 22.54 -15.90
CA ARG A 241 27.75 23.61 -15.89
C ARG A 241 26.50 23.17 -15.12
N LYS A 242 25.95 24.08 -14.32
CA LYS A 242 24.69 23.88 -13.58
C LYS A 242 23.48 24.31 -14.39
N PHE A 243 22.54 23.40 -14.58
CA PHE A 243 21.19 23.69 -15.05
C PHE A 243 20.19 23.63 -13.88
N VAL A 244 19.19 24.52 -13.91
CA VAL A 244 18.07 24.51 -12.97
C VAL A 244 16.77 24.43 -13.77
N VAL A 245 15.98 23.37 -13.58
CA VAL A 245 14.65 23.25 -14.18
C VAL A 245 13.64 23.93 -13.27
N LEU A 246 12.85 24.86 -13.82
CA LEU A 246 11.81 25.61 -13.10
C LEU A 246 10.53 25.65 -13.95
N PHE A 247 9.58 24.77 -13.63
CA PHE A 247 8.27 24.69 -14.28
C PHE A 247 7.15 25.17 -13.37
N ASP A 248 5.96 25.37 -13.95
CA ASP A 248 4.83 25.97 -13.25
C ASP A 248 4.41 25.19 -12.00
N TYR A 249 3.94 25.92 -10.99
CA TYR A 249 3.22 25.34 -9.87
C TYR A 249 1.91 24.73 -10.35
N GLU A 250 1.58 23.54 -9.86
CA GLU A 250 0.39 22.82 -10.28
C GLU A 250 -0.21 22.07 -9.10
N SER A 251 -1.54 21.98 -9.05
CA SER A 251 -2.30 21.27 -8.02
C SER A 251 -2.95 19.99 -8.55
N LYS A 252 -3.22 19.93 -9.87
CA LYS A 252 -3.89 18.79 -10.52
C LYS A 252 -2.97 17.57 -10.59
N PRO A 253 -3.36 16.40 -10.04
CA PRO A 253 -2.49 15.22 -9.94
C PRO A 253 -1.92 14.74 -11.29
N LYS A 254 -2.74 14.69 -12.33
CA LYS A 254 -2.31 14.28 -13.68
C LYS A 254 -1.22 15.19 -14.23
N THR A 255 -1.41 16.50 -14.12
CA THR A 255 -0.45 17.49 -14.61
C THR A 255 0.81 17.52 -13.75
N LYS A 256 0.72 17.37 -12.42
CA LYS A 256 1.88 17.17 -11.53
C LYS A 256 2.74 15.99 -11.97
N GLN A 257 2.11 14.85 -12.29
CA GLN A 257 2.82 13.66 -12.76
C GLN A 257 3.49 13.89 -14.13
N GLN A 258 2.85 14.64 -15.03
CA GLN A 258 3.44 15.02 -16.32
C GLN A 258 4.65 15.94 -16.14
N ILE A 259 4.56 16.95 -15.28
CA ILE A 259 5.67 17.84 -14.93
C ILE A 259 6.83 17.03 -14.34
N PHE A 260 6.55 16.17 -13.37
CA PHE A 260 7.56 15.31 -12.76
C PHE A 260 8.29 14.42 -13.79
N GLN A 261 7.54 13.75 -14.66
CA GLN A 261 8.13 12.93 -15.71
C GLN A 261 8.96 13.77 -16.68
N ALA A 262 8.47 14.95 -17.05
CA ALA A 262 9.16 15.83 -17.96
C ALA A 262 10.47 16.38 -17.38
N THR A 263 10.46 16.82 -16.12
CA THR A 263 11.63 17.27 -15.38
C THR A 263 12.65 16.16 -15.24
N ARG A 264 12.23 14.97 -14.77
CA ARG A 264 13.12 13.82 -14.57
C ARG A 264 13.85 13.40 -15.85
N ARG A 265 13.12 13.36 -16.98
CA ARG A 265 13.69 12.94 -18.27
C ARG A 265 14.61 14.00 -18.85
N THR A 266 14.24 15.28 -18.77
CA THR A 266 15.13 16.39 -19.19
C THR A 266 16.40 16.40 -18.35
N ALA A 267 16.29 16.22 -17.05
CA ALA A 267 17.45 16.20 -16.16
C ALA A 267 18.39 15.02 -16.44
N SER A 268 17.88 13.83 -16.78
CA SER A 268 18.72 12.69 -17.21
C SER A 268 19.57 13.05 -18.42
N ALA A 269 18.93 13.61 -19.45
CA ALA A 269 19.61 14.00 -20.69
C ALA A 269 20.68 15.09 -20.47
N ILE A 270 20.49 15.97 -19.48
CA ILE A 270 21.50 16.98 -19.08
C ILE A 270 22.69 16.30 -18.37
N VAL A 271 22.40 15.40 -17.42
CA VAL A 271 23.43 14.73 -16.61
C VAL A 271 24.30 13.80 -17.46
N GLU A 272 23.72 13.15 -18.47
CA GLU A 272 24.44 12.32 -19.45
C GLU A 272 25.52 13.09 -20.22
N LEU A 273 25.40 14.42 -20.32
CA LEU A 273 26.38 15.32 -20.93
C LEU A 273 27.39 15.91 -19.92
N CYS A 274 27.55 15.28 -18.75
CA CYS A 274 28.48 15.71 -17.69
C CYS A 274 28.16 17.10 -17.09
N CYS A 275 26.91 17.56 -17.19
CA CYS A 275 26.41 18.75 -16.51
C CYS A 275 25.74 18.41 -15.18
N GLN A 276 25.53 19.41 -14.32
CA GLN A 276 24.73 19.29 -13.12
C GLN A 276 23.30 19.74 -13.41
N CYS A 277 22.30 19.09 -12.82
CA CYS A 277 20.90 19.49 -12.95
C CYS A 277 20.23 19.50 -11.57
N GLU A 278 19.55 20.59 -11.27
CA GLU A 278 18.70 20.76 -10.09
C GLU A 278 17.29 21.21 -10.49
N VAL A 279 16.37 21.20 -9.52
CA VAL A 279 14.97 21.56 -9.72
C VAL A 279 14.56 22.59 -8.69
N ALA A 280 14.25 23.81 -9.14
CA ALA A 280 13.65 24.82 -8.29
C ALA A 280 12.12 24.65 -8.29
N LEU A 281 11.50 24.81 -7.12
CA LEU A 281 10.05 24.64 -6.95
C LEU A 281 9.40 25.95 -6.54
N LEU A 282 8.40 26.38 -7.30
CA LEU A 282 7.55 27.50 -6.93
C LEU A 282 6.73 27.14 -5.67
N PRO A 283 6.63 28.06 -4.69
CA PRO A 283 5.88 27.81 -3.46
C PRO A 283 4.36 27.80 -3.65
N GLY A 284 3.85 28.38 -4.75
CA GLY A 284 2.43 28.62 -4.96
C GLY A 284 1.87 29.72 -4.03
N PRO A 285 0.60 30.12 -4.22
CA PRO A 285 -0.37 29.57 -5.17
C PRO A 285 -0.21 30.07 -6.62
N GLU A 286 0.63 31.09 -6.86
CA GLU A 286 0.89 31.63 -8.19
C GLU A 286 1.46 30.55 -9.11
N LYS A 287 0.95 30.48 -10.33
CA LYS A 287 1.23 29.38 -11.24
C LYS A 287 2.62 29.52 -11.88
N GLY A 288 2.90 30.67 -12.50
CA GLY A 288 4.18 30.96 -13.14
C GLY A 288 5.13 31.73 -12.25
N ILE A 289 6.44 31.63 -12.53
CA ILE A 289 7.45 32.48 -11.90
C ILE A 289 7.22 33.96 -12.18
N ASP A 290 6.72 34.31 -13.36
CA ASP A 290 6.37 35.67 -13.74
C ASP A 290 5.22 36.22 -12.88
N ASP A 291 4.17 35.42 -12.65
CA ASP A 291 3.07 35.78 -11.76
C ASP A 291 3.56 35.98 -10.31
N TRP A 292 4.42 35.07 -9.82
CA TRP A 292 4.95 35.13 -8.46
C TRP A 292 5.83 36.36 -8.22
N VAL A 293 6.68 36.71 -9.20
CA VAL A 293 7.53 37.91 -9.14
C VAL A 293 6.68 39.19 -9.09
N VAL A 294 5.60 39.25 -9.86
CA VAL A 294 4.68 40.41 -9.87
C VAL A 294 4.05 40.58 -8.49
N VAL A 295 3.58 39.50 -7.87
CA VAL A 295 2.98 39.52 -6.52
C VAL A 295 4.00 39.95 -5.46
N LEU A 296 5.25 39.50 -5.55
CA LEU A 296 6.30 39.84 -4.60
C LEU A 296 6.79 41.29 -4.69
N GLY A 297 6.71 41.90 -5.88
CA GLY A 297 7.18 43.25 -6.14
C GLY A 297 8.64 43.44 -5.72
N LYS A 298 8.91 44.41 -4.82
CA LYS A 298 10.28 44.74 -4.37
C LYS A 298 11.01 43.58 -3.67
N LYS A 299 10.30 42.55 -3.19
CA LYS A 299 10.91 41.38 -2.52
C LYS A 299 11.30 40.27 -3.50
N ALA A 300 10.98 40.41 -4.79
CA ALA A 300 11.16 39.37 -5.79
C ALA A 300 12.61 38.89 -5.89
N ASP A 301 13.57 39.81 -5.96
CA ASP A 301 14.99 39.47 -6.11
C ASP A 301 15.50 38.51 -5.02
N ILE A 302 15.25 38.85 -3.75
CA ILE A 302 15.68 38.03 -2.61
C ILE A 302 14.96 36.68 -2.63
N ALA A 303 13.64 36.67 -2.79
CA ALA A 303 12.85 35.44 -2.73
C ALA A 303 13.17 34.46 -3.86
N VAL A 304 13.37 34.97 -5.09
CA VAL A 304 13.76 34.15 -6.25
C VAL A 304 15.20 33.64 -6.07
N THR A 305 16.11 34.47 -5.55
CA THR A 305 17.48 34.05 -5.23
C THR A 305 17.47 32.91 -4.20
N THR A 306 16.71 33.03 -3.12
CA THR A 306 16.57 31.98 -2.10
C THR A 306 15.98 30.70 -2.71
N MET A 307 14.91 30.80 -3.50
CA MET A 307 14.29 29.64 -4.15
C MET A 307 15.24 28.89 -5.08
N ILE A 308 16.08 29.60 -5.83
CA ILE A 308 17.08 29.00 -6.72
C ILE A 308 18.25 28.41 -5.93
N ALA A 309 18.65 29.04 -4.81
CA ALA A 309 19.65 28.49 -3.90
C ALA A 309 19.17 27.20 -3.22
N ASP A 310 17.88 27.12 -2.90
CA ASP A 310 17.20 25.95 -2.31
C ASP A 310 16.75 24.91 -3.37
N ALA A 311 17.25 25.01 -4.60
CA ALA A 311 16.91 24.07 -5.66
C ALA A 311 17.35 22.64 -5.29
N LEU A 312 16.47 21.69 -5.58
CA LEU A 312 16.64 20.30 -5.18
C LEU A 312 17.51 19.54 -6.19
N ARG A 313 18.38 18.66 -5.71
CA ARG A 313 19.02 17.66 -6.57
C ARG A 313 17.95 16.75 -7.19
N ILE A 314 18.26 16.14 -8.33
CA ILE A 314 17.32 15.21 -8.99
C ILE A 314 16.91 14.05 -8.09
N SER A 315 17.81 13.55 -7.25
CA SER A 315 17.51 12.53 -6.23
C SER A 315 16.51 13.05 -5.20
N GLU A 316 16.72 14.24 -4.65
CA GLU A 316 15.85 14.89 -3.67
C GLU A 316 14.48 15.25 -4.26
N TYR A 317 14.43 15.68 -5.52
CA TYR A 317 13.18 15.95 -6.24
C TYR A 317 12.38 14.66 -6.50
N LYS A 318 13.06 13.57 -6.92
CA LYS A 318 12.45 12.23 -7.05
C LYS A 318 11.91 11.76 -5.70
N GLN A 319 12.73 11.85 -4.67
CA GLN A 319 12.36 11.58 -3.30
C GLN A 319 11.13 12.40 -2.95
N ARG A 320 11.15 13.72 -2.94
CA ARG A 320 10.00 14.57 -2.57
C ARG A 320 8.72 14.34 -3.41
N PHE A 321 8.83 13.98 -4.69
CA PHE A 321 7.66 13.68 -5.52
C PHE A 321 6.97 12.36 -5.12
N PHE A 322 7.76 11.34 -4.82
CA PHE A 322 7.23 10.06 -4.36
C PHE A 322 6.94 10.12 -2.85
N ILE A 323 7.92 10.56 -2.08
CA ILE A 323 7.94 10.84 -0.64
C ILE A 323 7.19 12.14 -0.35
N ASN A 324 5.88 12.13 -0.56
CA ASN A 324 4.98 13.04 0.14
C ASN A 324 4.69 12.52 1.57
N ARG A 325 5.72 11.98 2.23
CA ARG A 325 5.70 11.50 3.61
C ARG A 325 7.09 11.65 4.18
N ALA A 326 7.35 12.76 4.85
CA ALA A 326 8.53 12.78 5.69
C ALA A 326 8.38 11.62 6.71
N ARG A 327 9.38 10.73 6.78
CA ARG A 327 9.34 9.56 7.66
C ARG A 327 9.60 10.01 9.09
N GLY A 328 8.76 9.55 10.01
CA GLY A 328 8.84 9.89 11.43
C GLY A 328 7.93 11.05 11.82
N LEU A 329 8.33 11.79 12.87
CA LEU A 329 7.58 12.92 13.40
C LEU A 329 7.91 14.24 12.70
N HIS A 330 6.88 14.94 12.23
CA HIS A 330 6.97 16.25 11.57
C HIS A 330 6.06 17.29 12.20
N LYS A 331 4.89 16.87 12.67
CA LYS A 331 3.93 17.72 13.37
C LYS A 331 4.40 18.00 14.80
N TYR A 332 4.97 17.00 15.48
CA TYR A 332 5.41 17.10 16.86
C TYR A 332 6.93 17.29 16.93
N LYS A 333 7.37 18.41 17.51
CA LYS A 333 8.80 18.67 17.75
C LYS A 333 9.29 17.87 18.96
N PRO A 334 10.54 17.38 18.96
CA PRO A 334 11.12 16.76 20.15
C PRO A 334 11.20 17.75 21.32
N ASP A 335 10.71 17.35 22.49
CA ASP A 335 10.92 18.05 23.75
C ASP A 335 12.32 17.77 24.30
N VAL A 336 12.79 16.53 24.11
CA VAL A 336 14.14 16.11 24.48
C VAL A 336 14.82 15.49 23.27
N THR A 337 16.05 15.93 22.99
CA THR A 337 16.89 15.33 21.97
C THR A 337 18.18 14.83 22.60
N VAL A 338 18.48 13.55 22.40
CA VAL A 338 19.72 12.91 22.84
C VAL A 338 20.43 12.28 21.66
N ASN A 339 21.72 12.00 21.80
CA ASN A 339 22.49 11.26 20.81
C ASN A 339 23.38 10.25 21.53
N THR A 340 22.78 9.14 21.94
CA THR A 340 23.46 8.07 22.69
C THR A 340 23.07 6.70 22.16
N ARG A 341 24.00 5.76 22.20
CA ARG A 341 23.70 4.37 21.81
C ARG A 341 22.62 3.75 22.70
N TYR A 342 22.66 4.00 24.01
CA TYR A 342 21.70 3.46 24.96
C TYR A 342 20.96 4.59 25.65
N LEU A 343 19.64 4.64 25.44
CA LEU A 343 18.80 5.72 25.97
C LEU A 343 18.82 5.80 27.50
N SER A 344 18.89 4.66 28.20
CA SER A 344 18.94 4.58 29.66
C SER A 344 20.15 5.29 30.28
N LEU A 345 21.19 5.60 29.49
CA LEU A 345 22.36 6.37 29.94
C LEU A 345 22.12 7.88 29.95
N ALA A 346 21.12 8.37 29.20
CA ALA A 346 20.86 9.81 29.03
C ALA A 346 19.49 10.25 29.55
N ILE A 347 18.52 9.32 29.62
CA ILE A 347 17.16 9.58 30.10
C ILE A 347 16.99 8.83 31.42
N HIS A 348 17.01 9.57 32.53
CA HIS A 348 16.89 9.02 33.88
C HIS A 348 15.47 9.09 34.46
N SER A 349 14.57 9.87 33.85
CA SER A 349 13.17 9.96 34.26
C SER A 349 12.27 10.29 33.06
N LEU A 350 11.03 9.81 33.13
CA LEU A 350 9.93 10.19 32.23
C LEU A 350 8.96 11.13 32.96
N PRO A 351 8.13 11.89 32.23
CA PRO A 351 7.00 12.60 32.84
C PRO A 351 6.13 11.70 33.72
N GLN A 352 5.54 12.26 34.78
CA GLN A 352 4.68 11.50 35.72
C GLN A 352 3.30 11.19 35.14
N SER A 353 2.85 11.92 34.10
CA SER A 353 1.58 11.71 33.43
C SER A 353 1.61 12.17 31.97
N GLY A 354 0.56 11.79 31.22
CA GLY A 354 0.36 12.15 29.82
C GLY A 354 0.88 11.09 28.84
N LEU A 355 1.02 11.48 27.57
CA LEU A 355 1.52 10.62 26.50
C LEU A 355 3.00 10.93 26.19
N VAL A 356 3.86 9.91 26.26
CA VAL A 356 5.29 9.99 25.91
C VAL A 356 5.57 9.21 24.64
N GLY A 357 6.19 9.86 23.65
CA GLY A 357 6.71 9.21 22.44
C GLY A 357 8.22 9.03 22.51
N LEU A 358 8.70 7.77 22.55
CA LEU A 358 10.10 7.41 22.52
C LEU A 358 10.53 7.04 21.10
N VAL A 359 11.23 7.95 20.42
CA VAL A 359 11.74 7.76 19.07
C VAL A 359 13.23 7.44 19.12
N SER A 360 13.60 6.18 18.91
CA SER A 360 15.01 5.77 18.95
C SER A 360 15.28 4.53 18.13
N ASP A 361 16.47 4.48 17.52
CA ASP A 361 16.85 3.44 16.56
C ASP A 361 16.80 2.00 17.14
N MET A 362 16.94 1.00 16.29
CA MET A 362 16.92 -0.40 16.70
C MET A 362 18.14 -0.74 17.56
N GLY A 363 17.93 -1.53 18.63
CA GLY A 363 19.01 -1.97 19.52
C GLY A 363 19.53 -0.91 20.50
N THR A 364 18.84 0.22 20.68
CA THR A 364 19.30 1.33 21.54
C THR A 364 18.76 1.30 22.97
N GLY A 365 18.21 0.16 23.42
CA GLY A 365 17.70 0.00 24.78
C GLY A 365 16.40 0.75 25.12
N LYS A 366 15.47 0.93 24.15
CA LYS A 366 14.15 1.54 24.42
C LYS A 366 13.40 0.81 25.55
N THR A 367 13.34 -0.51 25.43
CA THR A 367 12.76 -1.42 26.41
C THR A 367 13.45 -1.36 27.78
N GLU A 368 14.75 -1.03 27.80
CA GLU A 368 15.52 -0.98 29.05
C GLU A 368 15.10 0.19 29.93
N ILE A 369 14.73 1.33 29.34
CA ILE A 369 14.18 2.47 30.11
C ILE A 369 12.93 2.04 30.88
N LEU A 370 12.07 1.26 30.25
CA LEU A 370 10.81 0.81 30.86
C LEU A 370 11.05 -0.23 31.94
N ALA A 371 12.03 -1.12 31.74
CA ALA A 371 12.45 -2.06 32.77
C ALA A 371 13.01 -1.34 34.01
N VAL A 372 13.83 -0.29 33.81
CA VAL A 372 14.32 0.58 34.90
C VAL A 372 13.15 1.28 35.60
N LEU A 373 12.24 1.90 34.84
CA LEU A 373 11.11 2.63 35.39
C LEU A 373 10.18 1.72 36.21
N ARG A 374 9.94 0.48 35.76
CA ARG A 374 9.17 -0.51 36.50
C ARG A 374 9.87 -0.97 37.77
N ARG A 375 11.19 -1.19 37.73
CA ARG A 375 12.01 -1.60 38.88
C ARG A 375 12.05 -0.52 39.96
N GLU A 376 12.13 0.74 39.56
CA GLU A 376 12.12 1.89 40.48
C GLU A 376 10.72 2.17 41.06
N ASN A 377 9.65 1.68 40.41
CA ASN A 377 8.26 1.90 40.83
C ASN A 377 7.48 0.58 40.97
N PRO A 378 7.87 -0.32 41.90
CA PRO A 378 7.29 -1.66 42.02
C PRO A 378 5.81 -1.66 42.45
N ASN A 379 5.35 -0.59 43.10
CA ASN A 379 4.00 -0.49 43.64
C ASN A 379 2.95 0.03 42.64
N LEU A 380 3.38 0.65 41.53
CA LEU A 380 2.49 1.19 40.50
C LEU A 380 1.87 0.05 39.67
N SER A 381 0.62 0.25 39.25
CA SER A 381 -0.01 -0.67 38.29
C SER A 381 0.53 -0.43 36.88
N PHE A 382 0.87 -1.52 36.18
CA PHE A 382 1.60 -1.50 34.93
C PHE A 382 0.94 -2.43 33.90
N LEU A 383 0.62 -1.89 32.73
CA LEU A 383 0.14 -2.67 31.60
C LEU A 383 1.14 -2.60 30.45
N ASN A 384 1.73 -3.74 30.12
CA ASN A 384 2.49 -3.93 28.90
C ASN A 384 1.55 -4.50 27.82
N ASN A 385 1.26 -3.72 26.80
CA ASN A 385 0.34 -4.12 25.76
C ASN A 385 1.05 -4.25 24.41
N GLY A 386 1.22 -5.49 23.98
CA GLY A 386 1.94 -5.85 22.75
C GLY A 386 1.01 -6.36 21.66
N HIS A 387 1.55 -6.59 20.46
CA HIS A 387 0.77 -7.09 19.32
C HIS A 387 1.13 -8.54 18.91
N ARG A 388 2.09 -9.18 19.59
CA ARG A 388 2.49 -10.58 19.35
C ARG A 388 2.84 -11.29 20.66
N VAL A 389 2.36 -12.52 20.83
CA VAL A 389 2.55 -13.31 22.06
C VAL A 389 4.03 -13.60 22.35
N THR A 390 4.82 -13.97 21.35
CA THR A 390 6.25 -14.30 21.53
C THR A 390 7.09 -13.09 21.96
N LEU A 391 6.91 -11.94 21.29
CA LEU A 391 7.50 -10.66 21.69
C LEU A 391 7.11 -10.31 23.12
N LEU A 392 5.83 -10.44 23.44
CA LEU A 392 5.27 -10.08 24.73
C LEU A 392 5.83 -10.96 25.86
N LYS A 393 6.00 -12.28 25.65
CA LYS A 393 6.64 -13.19 26.61
C LYS A 393 8.09 -12.82 26.91
N ASN A 394 8.89 -12.57 25.88
CA ASN A 394 10.29 -12.14 26.08
C ASN A 394 10.36 -10.80 26.83
N LEU A 395 9.39 -9.92 26.57
CA LEU A 395 9.29 -8.62 27.23
C LEU A 395 8.77 -8.73 28.66
N SER A 396 7.85 -9.65 28.95
CA SER A 396 7.24 -9.80 30.28
C SER A 396 8.26 -10.19 31.33
N ASP A 397 9.21 -11.06 30.98
CA ASP A 397 10.29 -11.49 31.86
C ASP A 397 11.21 -10.31 32.20
N ARG A 398 11.54 -9.49 31.19
CA ARG A 398 12.36 -8.28 31.37
C ARG A 398 11.67 -7.20 32.20
N LEU A 399 10.36 -7.04 32.03
CA LEU A 399 9.54 -6.06 32.76
C LEU A 399 9.02 -6.60 34.10
N GLN A 400 9.23 -7.87 34.43
CA GLN A 400 8.66 -8.52 35.63
C GLN A 400 7.13 -8.34 35.72
N THR A 401 6.44 -8.67 34.62
CA THR A 401 4.97 -8.62 34.52
C THR A 401 4.42 -10.04 34.36
N ALA A 402 3.22 -10.29 34.90
CA ALA A 402 2.56 -11.57 34.71
C ALA A 402 1.97 -11.67 33.29
N MET A 403 2.15 -12.81 32.64
CA MET A 403 1.54 -13.08 31.34
C MET A 403 0.06 -13.44 31.49
N TYR A 404 -0.81 -12.82 30.69
CA TYR A 404 -2.25 -13.09 30.72
C TYR A 404 -2.60 -14.57 30.52
N SER A 405 -1.79 -15.32 29.76
CA SER A 405 -1.99 -16.76 29.51
C SER A 405 -1.70 -17.64 30.73
N ALA A 406 -1.05 -17.10 31.77
CA ALA A 406 -0.80 -17.80 33.03
C ALA A 406 -1.84 -17.44 34.12
N ILE A 407 -2.85 -16.63 33.80
CA ILE A 407 -3.87 -16.15 34.73
C ILE A 407 -5.24 -16.50 34.16
N SER A 408 -6.13 -17.03 35.00
CA SER A 408 -7.52 -17.31 34.63
C SER A 408 -8.23 -16.07 34.09
N CYS A 409 -9.08 -16.26 33.08
CA CYS A 409 -9.88 -15.17 32.52
C CYS A 409 -10.86 -14.65 33.59
N GLY A 410 -10.84 -13.35 33.86
CA GLY A 410 -11.66 -12.71 34.91
C GLY A 410 -10.90 -12.33 36.19
N ASP A 411 -9.62 -12.72 36.32
CA ASP A 411 -8.75 -12.33 37.44
C ASP A 411 -7.64 -11.34 37.03
N TRP A 412 -7.69 -10.82 35.81
CA TRP A 412 -6.66 -9.94 35.24
C TRP A 412 -6.62 -8.55 35.90
N GLY A 413 -7.77 -8.03 36.34
CA GLY A 413 -7.94 -6.76 37.06
C GLY A 413 -7.39 -6.80 38.48
N GLN A 414 -7.15 -8.00 39.03
CA GLN A 414 -6.50 -8.18 40.32
C GLN A 414 -4.96 -8.10 40.22
N VAL A 415 -4.42 -8.21 39.00
CA VAL A 415 -2.98 -8.22 38.76
C VAL A 415 -2.47 -6.79 38.54
N LYS A 416 -1.57 -6.34 39.43
CA LYS A 416 -0.96 -5.01 39.32
C LYS A 416 -0.10 -4.82 38.08
N ALA A 417 0.59 -5.86 37.60
CA ALA A 417 1.54 -5.76 36.51
C ALA A 417 1.28 -6.85 35.46
N LEU A 418 0.63 -6.48 34.35
CA LEU A 418 0.11 -7.41 33.35
C LEU A 418 0.78 -7.21 31.98
N SER A 419 1.10 -8.31 31.31
CA SER A 419 1.46 -8.35 29.89
C SER A 419 0.33 -9.03 29.11
N ILE A 420 -0.32 -8.29 28.19
CA ILE A 420 -1.40 -8.81 27.35
C ILE A 420 -1.27 -8.39 25.88
N THR A 421 -1.67 -9.25 24.95
CA THR A 421 -1.74 -8.91 23.53
C THR A 421 -3.01 -8.14 23.18
N VAL A 422 -2.92 -7.21 22.22
CA VAL A 422 -4.08 -6.47 21.68
C VAL A 422 -5.24 -7.36 21.26
N ASP A 423 -4.96 -8.52 20.66
CA ASP A 423 -5.95 -9.50 20.23
C ASP A 423 -6.84 -10.01 21.37
N SER A 424 -6.33 -10.01 22.59
CA SER A 424 -7.03 -10.52 23.78
C SER A 424 -7.62 -9.42 24.66
N LEU A 425 -7.46 -8.13 24.29
CA LEU A 425 -7.98 -7.02 25.10
C LEU A 425 -9.49 -7.08 25.30
N TYR A 426 -10.26 -7.54 24.31
CA TYR A 426 -11.72 -7.63 24.45
C TYR A 426 -12.17 -8.51 25.63
N LYS A 427 -11.34 -9.49 26.03
CA LYS A 427 -11.60 -10.36 27.19
C LYS A 427 -11.48 -9.62 28.53
N MET A 428 -10.86 -8.43 28.56
CA MET A 428 -10.79 -7.56 29.74
C MET A 428 -12.07 -6.75 29.97
N ALA A 429 -13.06 -6.78 29.08
CA ALA A 429 -14.22 -5.90 29.16
C ALA A 429 -14.96 -5.96 30.51
N ASN A 430 -14.99 -7.14 31.13
CA ASN A 430 -15.66 -7.38 32.42
C ASN A 430 -14.72 -7.22 33.64
N ASP A 431 -13.46 -6.87 33.43
CA ASP A 431 -12.41 -6.86 34.46
C ASP A 431 -11.42 -5.69 34.24
N LEU A 432 -12.00 -4.51 33.97
CA LEU A 432 -11.24 -3.28 33.67
C LEU A 432 -10.70 -2.63 34.95
N GLN A 433 -9.43 -2.24 34.91
CA GLN A 433 -8.79 -1.40 35.93
C GLN A 433 -8.03 -0.24 35.28
N ALA A 434 -7.85 0.85 36.03
CA ALA A 434 -6.98 1.95 35.63
C ALA A 434 -5.51 1.61 35.96
N TYR A 435 -4.63 1.76 34.98
CA TYR A 435 -3.19 1.52 35.15
C TYR A 435 -2.44 2.82 35.40
N ASP A 436 -1.43 2.82 36.28
CA ASP A 436 -0.56 3.98 36.44
C ASP A 436 0.29 4.18 35.17
N ILE A 437 0.81 3.09 34.59
CA ILE A 437 1.67 3.12 33.40
C ILE A 437 1.16 2.12 32.37
N LEU A 438 0.91 2.59 31.16
CA LEU A 438 0.61 1.77 29.98
C LEU A 438 1.77 1.89 28.99
N PHE A 439 2.36 0.76 28.61
CA PHE A 439 3.47 0.70 27.66
C PHE A 439 3.09 -0.05 26.39
N ILE A 440 3.41 0.55 25.24
CA ILE A 440 3.23 -0.06 23.91
C ILE A 440 4.56 0.03 23.18
N ASP A 441 5.21 -1.14 23.00
CA ASP A 441 6.40 -1.29 22.17
C ASP A 441 6.00 -1.54 20.70
N GLU A 442 6.89 -1.15 19.78
CA GLU A 442 6.64 -1.18 18.33
C GLU A 442 5.28 -0.54 17.97
N ALA A 443 5.01 0.65 18.53
CA ALA A 443 3.69 1.30 18.53
C ALA A 443 3.08 1.48 17.12
N CYS A 444 3.89 1.73 16.09
CA CYS A 444 3.38 1.82 14.71
C CYS A 444 2.87 0.46 14.21
N GLN A 445 3.55 -0.63 14.55
CA GLN A 445 3.13 -1.99 14.20
C GLN A 445 1.95 -2.45 15.02
N TYR A 446 1.93 -2.11 16.31
CA TYR A 446 0.78 -2.32 17.20
C TYR A 446 -0.49 -1.73 16.59
N LEU A 447 -0.44 -0.46 16.18
CA LEU A 447 -1.59 0.23 15.60
C LEU A 447 -2.01 -0.37 14.25
N ALA A 448 -1.03 -0.71 13.38
CA ALA A 448 -1.32 -1.36 12.11
C ALA A 448 -1.97 -2.75 12.31
N HIS A 449 -1.51 -3.53 13.28
CA HIS A 449 -2.07 -4.84 13.62
C HIS A 449 -3.50 -4.70 14.14
N LEU A 450 -3.73 -3.82 15.12
CA LEU A 450 -5.06 -3.53 15.66
C LEU A 450 -6.07 -3.23 14.56
N LEU A 451 -5.73 -2.35 13.62
CA LEU A 451 -6.68 -1.86 12.62
C LEU A 451 -6.78 -2.71 11.34
N LYS A 452 -5.83 -3.62 11.08
CA LYS A 452 -5.77 -4.37 9.80
C LYS A 452 -5.60 -5.88 9.94
N SER A 453 -5.19 -6.41 11.09
CA SER A 453 -4.97 -7.85 11.26
C SER A 453 -6.28 -8.62 11.18
N LYS A 454 -6.27 -9.81 10.55
CA LYS A 454 -7.42 -10.71 10.53
C LYS A 454 -7.76 -11.27 11.91
N THR A 455 -6.77 -11.40 12.79
CA THR A 455 -6.96 -11.94 14.15
C THR A 455 -7.81 -11.02 15.02
N CYS A 456 -7.72 -9.70 14.81
CA CYS A 456 -8.59 -8.74 15.49
C CYS A 456 -9.98 -8.61 14.84
N LYS A 457 -10.21 -9.15 13.64
CA LYS A 457 -11.40 -8.86 12.81
C LYS A 457 -12.72 -9.03 13.57
N GLU A 458 -12.84 -10.14 14.28
CA GLU A 458 -14.07 -10.54 14.96
C GLU A 458 -14.41 -9.70 16.19
N HIS A 459 -13.38 -9.16 16.86
CA HIS A 459 -13.54 -8.44 18.12
C HIS A 459 -13.04 -6.99 18.06
N ARG A 460 -12.70 -6.46 16.88
CA ARG A 460 -12.02 -5.16 16.75
C ARG A 460 -12.78 -4.01 17.39
N GLY A 461 -14.12 -4.01 17.28
CA GLY A 461 -14.98 -3.01 17.93
C GLY A 461 -14.76 -2.96 19.43
N ALA A 462 -14.90 -4.11 20.10
CA ALA A 462 -14.70 -4.29 21.53
C ALA A 462 -13.24 -4.03 21.95
N ILE A 463 -12.26 -4.48 21.17
CA ILE A 463 -10.83 -4.18 21.42
C ILE A 463 -10.59 -2.67 21.45
N LEU A 464 -11.18 -1.91 20.51
CA LEU A 464 -11.03 -0.45 20.48
C LEU A 464 -11.69 0.23 21.68
N GLU A 465 -12.85 -0.24 22.14
CA GLU A 465 -13.50 0.25 23.37
C GLU A 465 -12.64 0.03 24.61
N VAL A 466 -12.13 -1.19 24.78
CA VAL A 466 -11.25 -1.52 25.90
C VAL A 466 -9.97 -0.69 25.84
N LEU A 467 -9.35 -0.58 24.67
CA LEU A 467 -8.14 0.22 24.49
C LEU A 467 -8.38 1.70 24.79
N GLU A 468 -9.50 2.26 24.34
CA GLU A 468 -9.90 3.63 24.64
C GLU A 468 -10.00 3.85 26.15
N TYR A 469 -10.68 2.96 26.88
CA TYR A 469 -10.73 3.03 28.34
C TYR A 469 -9.34 2.98 28.98
N LEU A 470 -8.49 2.02 28.58
CA LEU A 470 -7.16 1.80 29.16
C LEU A 470 -6.24 3.00 28.91
N VAL A 471 -6.22 3.54 27.69
CA VAL A 471 -5.38 4.68 27.31
C VAL A 471 -5.88 5.97 27.93
N TYR A 472 -7.21 6.17 28.01
CA TYR A 472 -7.80 7.36 28.61
C TYR A 472 -7.51 7.44 30.11
N ASN A 473 -7.69 6.33 30.83
CA ASN A 473 -7.57 6.29 32.29
C ASN A 473 -6.14 6.08 32.80
N ALA A 474 -5.20 5.68 31.94
CA ALA A 474 -3.81 5.51 32.36
C ALA A 474 -3.20 6.85 32.82
N LYS A 475 -2.38 6.88 33.89
CA LYS A 475 -1.72 8.15 34.27
C LYS A 475 -0.66 8.53 33.23
N LEU A 476 0.20 7.57 32.86
CA LEU A 476 1.25 7.72 31.86
C LEU A 476 1.09 6.66 30.76
N VAL A 477 1.11 7.09 29.51
CA VAL A 477 1.13 6.21 28.33
C VAL A 477 2.45 6.40 27.61
N VAL A 478 3.22 5.32 27.39
CA VAL A 478 4.52 5.37 26.72
C VAL A 478 4.48 4.57 25.43
N LEU A 479 4.72 5.24 24.31
CA LEU A 479 4.80 4.66 22.98
C LEU A 479 6.27 4.59 22.56
N ALA A 480 6.77 3.41 22.23
CA ALA A 480 8.14 3.23 21.75
C ALA A 480 8.18 2.70 20.32
N ASP A 481 8.96 3.35 19.46
CA ASP A 481 9.21 2.87 18.09
C ASP A 481 10.52 3.45 17.52
N ALA A 482 11.14 2.74 16.57
CA ALA A 482 12.29 3.26 15.82
C ALA A 482 11.88 4.28 14.74
N HIS A 483 10.65 4.16 14.24
CA HIS A 483 10.13 4.97 13.15
C HIS A 483 8.78 5.60 13.52
N LEU A 484 8.60 5.96 14.81
CA LEU A 484 7.37 6.56 15.34
C LEU A 484 6.93 7.75 14.47
N ASP A 485 5.65 7.79 14.10
CA ASP A 485 5.11 8.77 13.17
C ASP A 485 3.96 9.60 13.76
N ASP A 486 3.64 10.70 13.06
CA ASP A 486 2.60 11.63 13.51
C ASP A 486 1.23 10.95 13.63
N LEU A 487 0.92 10.01 12.74
CA LEU A 487 -0.34 9.25 12.74
C LEU A 487 -0.52 8.42 14.01
N THR A 488 0.54 7.72 14.44
CA THR A 488 0.50 6.91 15.65
C THR A 488 0.31 7.80 16.87
N ILE A 489 1.05 8.91 16.97
CA ILE A 489 0.86 9.88 18.07
C ILE A 489 -0.57 10.44 18.06
N GLU A 490 -1.08 10.87 16.91
CA GLU A 490 -2.43 11.44 16.78
C GLU A 490 -3.52 10.45 17.20
N PHE A 491 -3.39 9.18 16.80
CA PHE A 491 -4.32 8.12 17.18
C PHE A 491 -4.41 7.99 18.70
N PHE A 492 -3.28 7.84 19.39
CA PHE A 492 -3.27 7.71 20.85
C PHE A 492 -3.64 9.02 21.56
N MET A 493 -3.28 10.18 21.01
CA MET A 493 -3.72 11.47 21.53
C MET A 493 -5.25 11.63 21.47
N ASN A 494 -5.93 11.09 20.45
CA ASN A 494 -7.40 11.10 20.39
C ASN A 494 -8.05 10.21 21.45
N LEU A 495 -7.31 9.23 22.01
CA LEU A 495 -7.76 8.39 23.13
C LEU A 495 -7.43 8.99 24.50
N ARG A 496 -6.61 10.05 24.56
CA ARG A 496 -6.24 10.76 25.79
C ARG A 496 -7.26 11.85 26.14
N PRO A 497 -7.32 12.30 27.41
CA PRO A 497 -8.12 13.47 27.78
C PRO A 497 -7.82 14.69 26.89
N ALA A 498 -8.87 15.42 26.50
CA ALA A 498 -8.75 16.54 25.59
C ALA A 498 -7.83 17.65 26.16
N GLY A 499 -6.95 18.18 25.30
CA GLY A 499 -6.04 19.28 25.65
C GLY A 499 -4.64 18.86 26.11
N GLU A 500 -4.39 17.56 26.35
CA GLU A 500 -3.04 17.06 26.55
C GLU A 500 -2.14 17.29 25.33
N LYS A 501 -0.83 17.34 25.54
CA LYS A 501 0.18 17.39 24.47
C LYS A 501 1.15 16.23 24.64
N PRO A 502 1.59 15.58 23.55
CA PRO A 502 2.56 14.50 23.65
C PRO A 502 3.93 15.07 24.04
N TYR A 503 4.67 14.32 24.85
CA TYR A 503 6.05 14.59 25.21
C TYR A 503 6.98 13.69 24.39
N ILE A 504 7.77 14.27 23.49
CA ILE A 504 8.57 13.55 22.51
C ILE A 504 10.04 13.51 22.93
N ILE A 505 10.57 12.31 23.11
CA ILE A 505 12.00 12.05 23.31
C ILE A 505 12.56 11.46 22.02
N LYS A 506 13.51 12.15 21.40
CA LYS A 506 14.15 11.74 20.14
C LYS A 506 15.62 11.44 20.34
N ASN A 507 16.03 10.21 20.01
CA ASN A 507 17.43 9.83 19.91
C ASN A 507 17.92 10.01 18.47
N LEU A 508 19.00 10.75 18.29
CA LEU A 508 19.65 10.97 17.00
C LEU A 508 20.70 9.91 16.67
N TYR A 509 21.03 9.03 17.62
CA TYR A 509 21.98 7.95 17.38
C TYR A 509 21.47 7.03 16.27
N ARG A 510 22.37 6.67 15.36
CA ARG A 510 22.11 5.74 14.25
C ARG A 510 22.95 4.50 14.42
N SER A 511 22.31 3.34 14.38
CA SER A 511 22.97 2.04 14.54
C SER A 511 23.71 1.56 13.28
N GLY A 512 23.74 2.36 12.21
CA GLY A 512 24.26 2.01 10.87
C GLY A 512 25.75 1.71 10.75
N GLY A 513 26.36 2.11 9.62
CA GLY A 513 27.76 1.82 9.30
C GLY A 513 27.99 0.49 8.58
N ARG A 514 26.94 -0.17 8.09
CA ARG A 514 27.08 -1.37 7.25
C ARG A 514 27.34 -0.98 5.79
N GLN A 515 28.11 -1.82 5.11
CA GLN A 515 28.19 -1.82 3.65
C GLN A 515 27.02 -2.61 3.08
N VAL A 516 26.23 -1.98 2.20
CA VAL A 516 25.06 -2.59 1.56
C VAL A 516 25.32 -2.72 0.06
N HIS A 517 25.51 -3.94 -0.40
CA HIS A 517 25.60 -4.31 -1.81
C HIS A 517 24.20 -4.36 -2.41
N TRP A 518 23.86 -3.37 -3.24
CA TRP A 518 22.53 -3.16 -3.79
C TRP A 518 22.41 -3.70 -5.21
N TYR A 519 21.59 -4.73 -5.41
CA TYR A 519 21.35 -5.36 -6.70
C TYR A 519 20.23 -4.64 -7.46
N GLU A 520 20.51 -4.23 -8.69
CA GLU A 520 19.57 -3.44 -9.51
C GLU A 520 18.75 -4.28 -10.50
N GLY A 521 19.12 -5.57 -10.64
CA GLY A 521 18.54 -6.53 -11.58
C GLY A 521 17.01 -6.63 -11.52
N ARG A 522 16.41 -7.05 -12.64
CA ARG A 522 14.94 -7.17 -12.77
C ARG A 522 14.35 -8.32 -11.95
N ASN A 523 15.15 -9.31 -11.59
CA ASN A 523 14.81 -10.47 -10.77
C ASN A 523 15.89 -10.70 -9.69
N SER A 524 15.63 -11.63 -8.76
CA SER A 524 16.53 -11.96 -7.66
C SER A 524 17.61 -12.98 -8.02
N SER A 525 17.78 -13.37 -9.29
CA SER A 525 18.61 -14.54 -9.60
C SER A 525 20.10 -14.31 -9.35
N ALA A 526 20.62 -13.11 -9.64
CA ALA A 526 22.03 -12.78 -9.36
C ALA A 526 22.37 -12.78 -7.85
N ILE A 527 21.49 -12.25 -7.00
CA ILE A 527 21.72 -12.29 -5.53
C ILE A 527 21.60 -13.72 -4.97
N VAL A 528 20.75 -14.56 -5.56
CA VAL A 528 20.65 -15.99 -5.21
C VAL A 528 21.91 -16.75 -5.62
N ALA A 529 22.44 -16.47 -6.81
CA ALA A 529 23.71 -17.04 -7.27
C ALA A 529 24.88 -16.62 -6.36
N GLU A 530 24.94 -15.34 -5.98
CA GLU A 530 25.96 -14.85 -5.03
C GLU A 530 25.83 -15.52 -3.66
N PHE A 531 24.61 -15.68 -3.14
CA PHE A 531 24.36 -16.37 -1.88
C PHE A 531 24.88 -17.81 -1.93
N HIS A 532 24.55 -18.54 -2.99
CA HIS A 532 25.03 -19.91 -3.20
C HIS A 532 26.56 -19.97 -3.31
N ALA A 533 27.17 -19.11 -4.13
CA ALA A 533 28.62 -19.06 -4.30
C ALA A 533 29.35 -18.80 -2.97
N GLN A 534 28.84 -17.87 -2.14
CA GLN A 534 29.43 -17.59 -0.84
C GLN A 534 29.29 -18.76 0.16
N LEU A 535 28.18 -19.53 0.13
CA LEU A 535 28.04 -20.75 0.91
C LEU A 535 29.06 -21.82 0.48
N MET A 536 29.28 -21.99 -0.82
CA MET A 536 30.25 -22.96 -1.36
C MET A 536 31.69 -22.58 -1.01
N LEU A 537 31.98 -21.29 -0.80
CA LEU A 537 33.26 -20.81 -0.23
C LEU A 537 33.37 -21.02 1.29
N GLY A 538 32.40 -21.69 1.92
CA GLY A 538 32.41 -22.04 3.34
C GLY A 538 31.89 -20.96 4.28
N LYS A 539 31.45 -19.81 3.77
CA LYS A 539 30.88 -18.73 4.59
C LYS A 539 29.56 -19.15 5.25
N LYS A 540 29.24 -18.53 6.38
CA LYS A 540 27.98 -18.71 7.11
C LYS A 540 27.07 -17.54 6.80
N LEU A 541 25.88 -17.80 6.26
CA LEU A 541 25.03 -16.72 5.73
C LEU A 541 23.63 -16.74 6.33
N MET A 542 23.05 -15.56 6.47
CA MET A 542 21.64 -15.39 6.83
C MET A 542 20.88 -14.78 5.66
N MET A 543 19.71 -15.32 5.33
CA MET A 543 18.80 -14.75 4.32
C MET A 543 17.44 -14.38 4.91
N VAL A 544 16.97 -13.18 4.61
CA VAL A 544 15.64 -12.69 4.97
C VAL A 544 14.80 -12.40 3.71
N SER A 545 13.49 -12.64 3.78
CA SER A 545 12.56 -12.35 2.68
C SER A 545 11.13 -12.08 3.16
N ASP A 546 10.41 -11.22 2.44
CA ASP A 546 8.95 -10.99 2.62
C ASP A 546 8.08 -12.10 1.98
N SER A 547 8.70 -13.14 1.44
CA SER A 547 8.06 -14.23 0.69
C SER A 547 8.40 -15.60 1.27
N LYS A 548 7.43 -16.20 1.97
CA LYS A 548 7.51 -17.61 2.41
C LYS A 548 7.81 -18.57 1.26
N ARG A 549 7.15 -18.37 0.11
CA ARG A 549 7.35 -19.23 -1.07
C ARG A 549 8.77 -19.11 -1.62
N PHE A 550 9.40 -17.95 -1.54
CA PHE A 550 10.81 -17.79 -1.94
C PHE A 550 11.74 -18.56 -0.99
N ILE A 551 11.56 -18.43 0.32
CA ILE A 551 12.37 -19.15 1.31
C ILE A 551 12.26 -20.67 1.14
N LYS A 552 11.04 -21.22 1.00
CA LYS A 552 10.85 -22.67 0.76
C LYS A 552 11.54 -23.14 -0.52
N LYS A 553 11.45 -22.34 -1.60
CA LYS A 553 12.16 -22.65 -2.86
C LYS A 553 13.66 -22.67 -2.66
N LEU A 554 14.21 -21.66 -1.97
CA LEU A 554 15.64 -21.58 -1.74
C LEU A 554 16.13 -22.72 -0.83
N GLU A 555 15.43 -23.02 0.26
CA GLU A 555 15.73 -24.15 1.14
C GLU A 555 15.78 -25.46 0.36
N ARG A 556 14.74 -25.74 -0.43
CA ARG A 556 14.69 -26.94 -1.28
C ARG A 556 15.84 -26.95 -2.27
N ALA A 557 16.11 -25.82 -2.91
CA ALA A 557 17.14 -25.71 -3.93
C ALA A 557 18.56 -25.91 -3.36
N LEU A 558 18.83 -25.45 -2.13
CA LEU A 558 20.10 -25.67 -1.43
C LEU A 558 20.27 -27.13 -0.97
N ASN A 559 19.19 -27.78 -0.57
CA ASN A 559 19.22 -29.18 -0.16
C ASN A 559 19.39 -30.13 -1.36
N ASP A 560 18.68 -29.86 -2.47
CA ASP A 560 18.75 -30.67 -3.70
C ASP A 560 20.04 -30.39 -4.52
N GLY A 561 20.56 -29.15 -4.47
CA GLY A 561 21.69 -28.65 -5.27
C GLY A 561 23.06 -29.27 -4.96
N SER A 562 23.15 -30.14 -3.95
CA SER A 562 24.35 -30.93 -3.65
C SER A 562 24.63 -32.06 -4.67
N THR A 563 23.81 -32.21 -5.72
CA THR A 563 23.89 -33.35 -6.65
C THR A 563 24.08 -33.01 -8.14
N ILE A 564 24.12 -31.74 -8.58
CA ILE A 564 24.10 -31.43 -10.03
C ILE A 564 24.94 -30.20 -10.39
N ASP A 565 26.24 -30.39 -10.65
CA ASP A 565 27.02 -29.98 -11.86
C ASP A 565 28.54 -30.05 -11.58
N ASP A 566 29.10 -31.26 -11.46
CA ASP A 566 30.54 -31.49 -11.62
C ASP A 566 30.80 -31.98 -13.05
N ASN A 567 30.90 -31.04 -13.98
CA ASN A 567 31.48 -31.28 -15.30
C ASN A 567 32.86 -30.62 -15.45
N ASP A 568 33.48 -30.22 -14.32
CA ASP A 568 34.86 -29.77 -14.30
C ASP A 568 35.74 -30.85 -13.67
N THR A 569 36.56 -31.48 -14.50
CA THR A 569 37.54 -32.49 -14.11
C THR A 569 38.64 -31.88 -13.25
N THR A 570 38.42 -31.82 -11.94
CA THR A 570 39.50 -31.74 -10.94
C THR A 570 39.26 -32.76 -9.84
N PRO A 571 40.19 -33.72 -9.62
CA PRO A 571 40.06 -34.72 -8.58
C PRO A 571 40.56 -34.14 -7.25
N GLU A 572 39.70 -33.43 -6.52
CA GLU A 572 39.82 -33.32 -5.07
C GLU A 572 38.55 -33.90 -4.41
N SER A 573 38.76 -34.68 -3.36
CA SER A 573 37.74 -35.46 -2.66
C SER A 573 36.71 -34.55 -1.98
N ALA A 574 35.63 -34.23 -2.69
CA ALA A 574 34.40 -33.70 -2.13
C ALA A 574 33.67 -34.81 -1.34
N GLU A 575 34.21 -35.18 -0.18
CA GLU A 575 33.41 -35.86 0.83
C GLU A 575 32.36 -34.85 1.35
N ASP A 576 31.13 -34.98 0.85
CA ASP A 576 29.86 -34.78 1.56
C ASP A 576 29.76 -33.61 2.56
N ARG A 577 30.03 -32.37 2.14
CA ARG A 577 29.62 -31.21 2.95
C ARG A 577 28.16 -30.85 2.70
N GLN A 578 27.24 -31.68 3.20
CA GLN A 578 25.82 -31.34 3.26
C GLN A 578 25.64 -30.03 4.05
N LEU A 579 25.08 -29.00 3.41
CA LEU A 579 24.85 -27.70 4.04
C LEU A 579 23.84 -27.84 5.19
N ARG A 580 24.18 -27.33 6.36
CA ARG A 580 23.26 -27.24 7.50
C ARG A 580 22.38 -26.01 7.34
N VAL A 581 21.28 -26.18 6.62
CA VAL A 581 20.28 -25.13 6.37
C VAL A 581 19.16 -25.23 7.40
N TRP A 582 18.79 -24.09 7.99
CA TRP A 582 17.62 -24.01 8.87
C TRP A 582 16.70 -22.89 8.39
N ALA A 583 15.39 -23.16 8.26
CA ALA A 583 14.42 -22.16 7.80
C ALA A 583 13.30 -21.95 8.83
N ILE A 584 12.98 -20.68 9.11
CA ILE A 584 11.85 -20.30 9.97
C ILE A 584 10.88 -19.40 9.21
N HIS A 585 9.63 -19.85 9.15
CA HIS A 585 8.53 -19.18 8.47
C HIS A 585 7.17 -19.48 9.13
N SER A 586 6.10 -18.87 8.63
CA SER A 586 4.80 -18.87 9.33
C SER A 586 4.15 -20.25 9.50
N GLU A 587 4.58 -21.27 8.74
CA GLU A 587 4.05 -22.65 8.84
C GLU A 587 4.79 -23.51 9.88
N ASN A 588 5.99 -23.13 10.31
CA ASN A 588 6.81 -23.95 11.20
C ASN A 588 7.25 -23.22 12.49
N SER A 589 7.05 -21.90 12.59
CA SER A 589 7.48 -21.11 13.75
C SER A 589 6.84 -21.52 15.08
N GLY A 590 5.69 -22.21 15.04
CA GLY A 590 5.03 -22.75 16.23
C GLY A 590 5.45 -24.17 16.62
N SER A 591 6.28 -24.85 15.82
CA SER A 591 6.78 -26.19 16.16
C SER A 591 7.65 -26.16 17.43
N GLU A 592 7.59 -27.23 18.22
CA GLU A 592 8.36 -27.35 19.47
C GLU A 592 9.85 -27.11 19.25
N GLU A 593 10.42 -27.75 18.21
CA GLU A 593 11.81 -27.58 17.79
C GLU A 593 12.15 -26.11 17.48
N ASN A 594 11.32 -25.41 16.71
CA ASN A 594 11.58 -24.01 16.39
C ASN A 594 11.33 -23.07 17.57
N VAL A 595 10.38 -23.36 18.45
CA VAL A 595 10.18 -22.57 19.68
C VAL A 595 11.41 -22.66 20.58
N ILE A 596 11.98 -23.86 20.74
CA ILE A 596 13.24 -24.08 21.48
C ILE A 596 14.39 -23.37 20.77
N PHE A 597 14.53 -23.56 19.45
CA PHE A 597 15.56 -22.91 18.64
C PHE A 597 15.52 -21.37 18.78
N ILE A 598 14.33 -20.77 18.72
CA ILE A 598 14.15 -19.32 18.84
C ILE A 598 14.50 -18.82 20.24
N ARG A 599 14.11 -19.57 21.28
CA ARG A 599 14.44 -19.25 22.68
C ARG A 599 15.95 -19.25 22.91
N GLU A 600 16.67 -20.18 22.28
CA GLU A 600 18.11 -20.38 22.44
C GLU A 600 18.91 -19.91 21.21
N ILE A 601 18.35 -19.00 20.40
CA ILE A 601 18.84 -18.67 19.06
C ILE A 601 20.32 -18.24 19.03
N ASN A 602 20.78 -17.53 20.06
CA ASN A 602 22.17 -17.06 20.15
C ASN A 602 23.18 -18.21 20.36
N VAL A 603 22.73 -19.37 20.82
CA VAL A 603 23.52 -20.60 20.92
C VAL A 603 23.25 -21.49 19.72
N ALA A 604 21.97 -21.71 19.37
CA ALA A 604 21.55 -22.66 18.35
C ALA A 604 22.04 -22.34 16.93
N ILE A 605 22.27 -21.07 16.60
CA ILE A 605 22.75 -20.68 15.26
C ILE A 605 24.18 -21.17 14.96
N LYS A 606 25.00 -21.49 15.98
CA LYS A 606 26.44 -21.76 15.82
C LYS A 606 26.75 -22.97 14.94
N ASP A 607 25.80 -23.87 14.78
CA ASP A 607 25.92 -25.07 13.95
C ASP A 607 25.33 -24.91 12.55
N LEU A 608 24.90 -23.70 12.16
CA LEU A 608 24.26 -23.48 10.86
C LEU A 608 25.23 -22.98 9.80
N ASP A 609 25.05 -23.43 8.57
CA ASP A 609 25.72 -22.85 7.40
C ASP A 609 24.85 -21.76 6.76
N ALA A 610 23.54 -21.98 6.70
CA ALA A 610 22.57 -21.02 6.20
C ALA A 610 21.35 -20.91 7.12
N PHE A 611 20.93 -19.68 7.42
CA PHE A 611 19.71 -19.42 8.18
C PHE A 611 18.72 -18.59 7.37
N LEU A 612 17.55 -19.15 7.09
CA LEU A 612 16.56 -18.59 6.17
C LEU A 612 15.30 -18.14 6.94
N ILE A 613 14.89 -16.89 6.77
CA ILE A 613 13.89 -16.27 7.66
C ILE A 613 12.84 -15.48 6.88
N THR A 614 11.58 -15.57 7.32
CA THR A 614 10.48 -14.69 6.90
C THR A 614 10.00 -13.79 8.07
N PRO A 615 8.95 -12.97 7.91
CA PRO A 615 8.43 -12.09 8.96
C PRO A 615 7.94 -12.79 10.24
N SER A 616 7.87 -14.11 10.23
CA SER A 616 7.52 -14.91 11.41
C SER A 616 8.56 -14.81 12.52
N LEU A 617 9.84 -14.53 12.20
CA LEU A 617 10.90 -14.26 13.17
C LEU A 617 11.25 -12.76 13.26
N SER A 618 10.50 -11.89 12.58
CA SER A 618 10.91 -10.49 12.43
C SER A 618 10.59 -9.59 13.60
N SER A 619 9.99 -10.07 14.68
CA SER A 619 9.70 -9.28 15.88
C SER A 619 10.05 -10.04 17.16
N GLY A 620 10.62 -9.31 18.12
CA GLY A 620 10.91 -9.81 19.48
C GLY A 620 12.09 -10.75 19.66
N VAL A 621 12.91 -10.95 18.63
CA VAL A 621 14.13 -11.77 18.71
C VAL A 621 15.36 -10.93 18.33
N ASP A 622 16.40 -10.99 19.15
CA ASP A 622 17.68 -10.32 18.93
C ASP A 622 18.79 -11.37 18.72
N ILE A 623 19.35 -11.44 17.50
CA ILE A 623 20.48 -12.31 17.17
C ILE A 623 21.75 -11.50 17.35
N SER A 624 22.33 -11.59 18.54
CA SER A 624 23.48 -10.77 18.97
C SER A 624 24.81 -11.51 18.90
N SER A 625 24.79 -12.84 18.95
CA SER A 625 25.99 -13.66 18.85
C SER A 625 26.53 -13.66 17.42
N TYR A 626 27.84 -13.42 17.28
CA TYR A 626 28.51 -13.48 15.98
C TYR A 626 28.56 -14.92 15.47
N HIS A 627 28.10 -15.14 14.24
CA HIS A 627 28.13 -16.41 13.54
C HIS A 627 28.11 -16.25 12.02
N PHE A 628 27.16 -15.47 11.49
CA PHE A 628 27.03 -15.22 10.05
C PHE A 628 27.99 -14.13 9.56
N ASP A 629 28.61 -14.35 8.41
CA ASP A 629 29.55 -13.46 7.73
C ASP A 629 28.87 -12.34 6.93
N ALA A 630 27.62 -12.55 6.51
CA ALA A 630 26.83 -11.58 5.77
C ALA A 630 25.31 -11.84 5.91
N VAL A 631 24.53 -10.78 5.67
CA VAL A 631 23.05 -10.84 5.64
C VAL A 631 22.55 -10.56 4.23
N PHE A 632 21.71 -11.42 3.71
CA PHE A 632 21.07 -11.26 2.41
C PHE A 632 19.59 -10.93 2.57
N GLY A 633 19.07 -9.99 1.79
CA GLY A 633 17.67 -9.58 1.79
C GLY A 633 17.07 -9.63 0.39
N VAL A 634 16.06 -10.48 0.20
CA VAL A 634 15.32 -10.60 -1.07
C VAL A 634 13.86 -10.25 -0.83
N PHE A 635 13.45 -9.06 -1.29
CA PHE A 635 12.10 -8.54 -1.05
C PHE A 635 11.30 -8.40 -2.34
N HIS A 636 10.16 -9.08 -2.42
CA HIS A 636 9.30 -9.13 -3.60
C HIS A 636 8.21 -8.06 -3.60
N ALA A 637 8.13 -7.18 -2.60
CA ALA A 637 7.06 -6.19 -2.44
C ALA A 637 5.67 -6.85 -2.38
N VAL A 638 5.60 -7.97 -1.67
CA VAL A 638 4.40 -8.80 -1.55
C VAL A 638 3.59 -8.39 -0.33
N SER A 639 4.27 -8.31 0.82
CA SER A 639 3.59 -8.24 2.10
C SER A 639 4.12 -7.16 3.04
N GLN A 640 5.30 -6.57 2.79
CA GLN A 640 5.96 -5.72 3.78
C GLN A 640 6.34 -4.32 3.29
N SER A 641 6.27 -3.36 4.21
CA SER A 641 6.79 -2.00 4.02
C SER A 641 8.31 -1.95 4.14
N ALA A 642 8.92 -0.82 3.73
CA ALA A 642 10.35 -0.59 3.88
C ALA A 642 10.82 -0.70 5.34
N THR A 643 10.04 -0.20 6.30
CA THR A 643 10.38 -0.28 7.73
C THR A 643 10.37 -1.72 8.25
N GLU A 644 9.40 -2.53 7.82
CA GLU A 644 9.33 -3.97 8.15
C GLU A 644 10.47 -4.78 7.50
N CYS A 645 10.88 -4.43 6.27
CA CYS A 645 12.03 -5.03 5.60
C CYS A 645 13.36 -4.65 6.28
N ALA A 646 13.53 -3.37 6.64
CA ALA A 646 14.72 -2.90 7.35
C ALA A 646 14.85 -3.58 8.73
N GLN A 647 13.75 -3.76 9.45
CA GLN A 647 13.75 -4.48 10.72
C GLN A 647 14.27 -5.92 10.59
N GLN A 648 13.87 -6.64 9.54
CA GLN A 648 14.36 -8.00 9.29
C GLN A 648 15.86 -8.04 9.04
N LEU A 649 16.36 -7.16 8.18
CA LEU A 649 17.80 -7.04 7.91
C LEU A 649 18.60 -6.79 9.19
N TRP A 650 18.03 -6.03 10.12
CA TRP A 650 18.68 -5.65 11.39
C TRP A 650 18.52 -6.64 12.54
N ARG A 651 17.87 -7.79 12.34
CA ARG A 651 17.74 -8.81 13.40
C ARG A 651 19.09 -9.40 13.81
N TYR A 652 19.99 -9.58 12.84
CA TYR A 652 21.38 -9.94 13.10
C TYR A 652 22.18 -8.70 13.45
N ARG A 653 22.49 -8.51 14.74
CA ARG A 653 23.12 -7.30 15.29
C ARG A 653 24.59 -7.09 14.93
N PRO A 654 25.43 -8.15 14.77
CA PRO A 654 26.82 -7.95 14.36
C PRO A 654 26.97 -7.16 13.06
N ASN A 655 27.97 -6.27 13.03
CA ASN A 655 28.21 -5.38 11.89
C ASN A 655 28.89 -6.14 10.74
N VAL A 656 28.06 -6.69 9.85
CA VAL A 656 28.47 -7.45 8.66
C VAL A 656 27.88 -6.84 7.39
N PRO A 657 28.50 -7.05 6.21
CA PRO A 657 27.95 -6.58 4.95
C PRO A 657 26.55 -7.15 4.69
N MET A 658 25.74 -6.34 4.03
CA MET A 658 24.40 -6.70 3.57
C MET A 658 24.36 -6.80 2.05
N TYR A 659 23.63 -7.78 1.52
CA TYR A 659 23.35 -7.91 0.10
C TYR A 659 21.84 -7.80 -0.08
N VAL A 660 21.36 -6.81 -0.83
CA VAL A 660 19.92 -6.50 -0.89
C VAL A 660 19.44 -6.41 -2.32
N TRP A 661 18.37 -7.14 -2.60
CA TRP A 661 17.56 -7.00 -3.80
C TRP A 661 16.10 -6.75 -3.44
N VAL A 662 15.47 -5.85 -4.18
CA VAL A 662 14.04 -5.56 -4.05
C VAL A 662 13.39 -5.60 -5.42
N ALA A 663 12.21 -6.20 -5.57
CA ALA A 663 11.48 -6.22 -6.82
C ALA A 663 11.26 -4.79 -7.37
N PRO A 664 11.35 -4.57 -8.70
CA PRO A 664 11.18 -3.24 -9.28
C PRO A 664 9.75 -2.73 -9.17
N ARG A 665 8.77 -3.64 -9.02
CA ARG A 665 7.34 -3.35 -8.94
C ARG A 665 6.65 -4.43 -8.09
N PRO A 666 5.56 -4.11 -7.40
CA PRO A 666 4.75 -5.10 -6.69
C PRO A 666 4.12 -6.11 -7.68
N PRO A 667 4.11 -7.42 -7.35
CA PRO A 667 3.62 -8.47 -8.25
C PRO A 667 2.12 -8.39 -8.52
N PHE A 668 1.34 -7.75 -7.64
CA PHE A 668 -0.11 -7.61 -7.75
C PHE A 668 -0.56 -6.24 -8.28
N GLY A 669 0.38 -5.46 -8.83
CA GLY A 669 0.12 -4.11 -9.31
C GLY A 669 0.06 -3.07 -8.19
N TYR A 670 -0.25 -1.82 -8.56
CA TYR A 670 -0.23 -0.68 -7.65
C TYR A 670 -1.55 -0.55 -6.88
N ALA A 671 -1.46 -0.43 -5.57
CA ALA A 671 -2.62 -0.16 -4.71
C ALA A 671 -2.87 1.37 -4.55
N GLU A 672 -4.10 1.77 -4.19
CA GLU A 672 -4.45 3.18 -3.94
C GLU A 672 -3.72 3.69 -2.70
N THR A 673 -3.11 4.88 -2.77
CA THR A 673 -2.30 5.44 -1.68
C THR A 673 -2.98 6.62 -1.01
N ASN A 674 -4.04 7.18 -1.61
CA ASN A 674 -4.75 8.32 -1.05
C ASN A 674 -5.79 7.86 -0.02
N ALA A 675 -5.52 8.12 1.26
CA ALA A 675 -6.39 7.76 2.38
C ALA A 675 -7.84 8.24 2.21
N ARG A 676 -8.05 9.45 1.67
CA ARG A 676 -9.40 9.97 1.40
C ARG A 676 -10.12 9.15 0.34
N ARG A 677 -9.44 8.75 -0.73
CA ARG A 677 -10.04 7.88 -1.76
C ARG A 677 -10.30 6.46 -1.26
N ILE A 678 -9.44 5.95 -0.38
CA ILE A 678 -9.67 4.67 0.31
C ILE A 678 -10.95 4.78 1.16
N LYS A 679 -11.07 5.83 1.98
CA LYS A 679 -12.26 6.12 2.79
C LYS A 679 -13.52 6.29 1.95
N GLU A 680 -13.48 7.15 0.93
CA GLU A 680 -14.59 7.39 0.01
C GLU A 680 -15.06 6.07 -0.63
N ARG A 681 -14.13 5.19 -1.04
CA ARG A 681 -14.44 3.89 -1.60
C ARG A 681 -15.13 2.96 -0.59
N ILE A 682 -14.60 2.88 0.63
CA ILE A 682 -15.20 2.06 1.70
C ILE A 682 -16.63 2.54 1.97
N LEU A 683 -16.81 3.85 2.15
CA LEU A 683 -18.12 4.44 2.42
C LEU A 683 -19.11 4.27 1.25
N GLN A 684 -18.68 4.48 0.00
CA GLN A 684 -19.52 4.25 -1.18
C GLN A 684 -19.95 2.78 -1.31
N THR A 685 -19.03 1.85 -1.02
CA THR A 685 -19.32 0.41 -1.06
C THR A 685 -20.35 0.05 0.01
N ASN A 686 -20.26 0.66 1.20
CA ASN A 686 -21.21 0.50 2.30
C ASN A 686 -22.56 1.19 2.01
N GLU A 687 -22.57 2.34 1.34
CA GLU A 687 -23.79 3.03 0.91
C GLU A 687 -24.60 2.18 -0.08
N MET A 688 -23.97 1.50 -1.05
CA MET A 688 -24.71 0.66 -2.00
C MET A 688 -25.42 -0.56 -1.36
N THR A 689 -24.98 -0.97 -0.18
CA THR A 689 -25.63 -2.01 0.64
C THR A 689 -26.61 -1.45 1.67
N ALA A 690 -26.98 -0.18 1.50
CA ALA A 690 -27.76 0.61 2.43
C ALA A 690 -29.08 0.00 2.88
N PHE A 691 -29.79 -0.61 1.93
CA PHE A 691 -31.10 -1.21 2.13
C PHE A 691 -31.08 -2.39 3.12
N LEU A 692 -29.89 -2.90 3.46
CA LEU A 692 -29.70 -3.94 4.47
C LEU A 692 -29.44 -3.38 5.89
N ILE A 693 -29.30 -2.06 6.06
CA ILE A 693 -28.87 -1.43 7.32
C ILE A 693 -30.05 -0.70 7.97
N ARG A 694 -30.30 -0.97 9.26
CA ARG A 694 -31.22 -0.20 10.11
C ARG A 694 -30.77 1.26 10.18
N ILE A 695 -31.42 2.13 9.41
CA ILE A 695 -31.27 3.59 9.51
C ILE A 695 -31.87 4.03 10.85
N ASN A 696 -31.17 4.92 11.57
CA ASN A 696 -31.75 5.62 12.71
C ASN A 696 -32.95 6.46 12.21
N ARG A 697 -34.16 6.05 12.61
CA ARG A 697 -35.45 6.58 12.11
C ARG A 697 -35.65 8.09 12.36
N GLU A 698 -34.97 8.68 13.33
CA GLU A 698 -35.15 10.09 13.70
C GLU A 698 -34.14 11.03 13.02
N THR A 699 -32.92 10.54 12.79
CA THR A 699 -31.82 11.39 12.31
C THR A 699 -31.45 11.16 10.84
N GLY A 700 -31.87 10.04 10.25
CA GLY A 700 -31.58 9.69 8.84
C GLY A 700 -30.10 9.51 8.52
N LYS A 701 -29.20 9.53 9.53
CA LYS A 701 -27.75 9.50 9.33
C LYS A 701 -27.17 8.12 9.58
N ARG A 702 -26.15 7.79 8.79
CA ARG A 702 -25.21 6.69 9.02
C ARG A 702 -23.96 7.28 9.67
N GLY A 703 -23.58 6.79 10.85
CA GLY A 703 -22.23 6.99 11.39
C GLY A 703 -21.47 5.68 11.29
N ALA A 704 -20.19 5.72 10.90
CA ALA A 704 -19.30 4.65 11.35
C ALA A 704 -19.14 4.86 12.86
N GLU A 705 -19.40 3.84 13.69
CA GLU A 705 -19.40 3.97 15.16
C GLU A 705 -18.11 4.60 15.72
N LYS A 706 -17.00 4.59 14.97
CA LYS A 706 -15.71 5.21 15.34
C LYS A 706 -15.02 5.86 14.13
N ASP A 707 -15.47 7.06 13.73
CA ASP A 707 -14.93 7.80 12.57
C ASP A 707 -13.40 8.00 12.61
N TRP A 708 -12.82 8.23 13.80
CA TRP A 708 -11.38 8.40 13.99
C TRP A 708 -10.58 7.10 13.70
N ALA A 709 -11.13 5.93 14.04
CA ALA A 709 -10.50 4.64 13.79
C ALA A 709 -10.56 4.28 12.30
N LEU A 710 -11.67 4.61 11.62
CA LEU A 710 -11.78 4.52 10.16
C LEU A 710 -10.76 5.42 9.46
N ASP A 711 -10.62 6.67 9.90
CA ASP A 711 -9.64 7.61 9.35
C ASP A 711 -8.21 7.10 9.53
N ALA A 712 -7.84 6.68 10.73
CA ALA A 712 -6.53 6.10 11.00
C ALA A 712 -6.27 4.84 10.15
N SER A 713 -7.26 3.94 10.06
CA SER A 713 -7.18 2.72 9.25
C SER A 713 -6.95 3.04 7.76
N CYS A 714 -7.62 4.04 7.21
CA CYS A 714 -7.43 4.48 5.82
C CYS A 714 -6.05 5.13 5.60
N GLN A 715 -5.55 5.89 6.58
CA GLN A 715 -4.24 6.51 6.52
C GLN A 715 -3.11 5.48 6.57
N ILE A 716 -3.20 4.49 7.47
CA ILE A 716 -2.24 3.37 7.56
C ILE A 716 -2.22 2.59 6.25
N GLU A 717 -3.39 2.29 5.70
CA GLU A 717 -3.46 1.57 4.43
C GLU A 717 -2.83 2.36 3.27
N GLY A 718 -3.14 3.65 3.17
CA GLY A 718 -2.53 4.53 2.16
C GLY A 718 -1.01 4.59 2.28
N GLN A 719 -0.49 4.70 3.51
CA GLN A 719 0.94 4.70 3.80
C GLN A 719 1.62 3.36 3.47
N ARG A 720 0.99 2.25 3.85
CA ARG A 720 1.49 0.89 3.56
C ARG A 720 1.50 0.62 2.06
N ASN A 721 0.41 0.93 1.37
CA ASN A 721 0.29 0.80 -0.08
C ASN A 721 1.35 1.62 -0.80
N TRP A 722 1.61 2.84 -0.34
CA TRP A 722 2.66 3.68 -0.91
C TRP A 722 4.05 3.06 -0.75
N SER A 723 4.38 2.55 0.44
CA SER A 723 5.66 1.89 0.72
C SER A 723 5.85 0.66 -0.17
N ILE A 724 4.85 -0.22 -0.25
CA ILE A 724 4.90 -1.42 -1.09
C ILE A 724 4.99 -1.07 -2.59
N ASN A 725 4.19 -0.10 -3.06
CA ASN A 725 4.22 0.39 -4.43
C ASN A 725 5.61 0.89 -4.86
N ASN A 726 6.40 1.40 -3.91
CA ASN A 726 7.71 2.02 -4.14
C ASN A 726 8.85 1.32 -3.39
N LEU A 727 8.67 0.06 -2.97
CA LEU A 727 9.50 -0.59 -1.94
C LEU A 727 11.00 -0.50 -2.24
N ARG A 728 11.40 -0.69 -3.50
CA ARG A 728 12.80 -0.62 -3.93
C ARG A 728 13.44 0.73 -3.60
N ALA A 729 12.76 1.84 -3.91
CA ALA A 729 13.27 3.18 -3.64
C ALA A 729 13.13 3.54 -2.16
N ASP A 730 12.01 3.16 -1.55
CA ASP A 730 11.70 3.43 -0.14
C ASP A 730 12.71 2.75 0.80
N LEU A 731 12.95 1.44 0.64
CA LEU A 731 13.93 0.70 1.44
C LEU A 731 15.36 1.21 1.23
N ARG A 732 15.77 1.51 -0.01
CA ARG A 732 17.11 2.05 -0.29
C ARG A 732 17.36 3.35 0.49
N SER A 733 16.42 4.29 0.38
CA SER A 733 16.51 5.57 1.10
C SER A 733 16.46 5.39 2.62
N LEU A 734 15.67 4.43 3.12
CA LEU A 734 15.62 4.16 4.56
C LEU A 734 16.96 3.62 5.06
N LEU A 735 17.60 2.71 4.33
CA LEU A 735 18.92 2.18 4.70
C LEU A 735 20.00 3.28 4.67
N GLU A 736 19.92 4.24 3.74
CA GLU A 736 20.78 5.43 3.73
C GLU A 736 20.54 6.32 4.96
N GLU A 737 19.28 6.60 5.31
CA GLU A 737 18.90 7.38 6.51
C GLU A 737 19.33 6.72 7.82
N MET A 738 19.39 5.38 7.84
CA MET A 738 19.93 4.61 8.96
C MET A 738 21.46 4.69 9.08
N GLY A 739 22.14 5.40 8.17
CA GLY A 739 23.59 5.62 8.20
C GLY A 739 24.42 4.52 7.53
N ASN A 740 23.85 3.75 6.60
CA ASN A 740 24.58 2.71 5.86
C ASN A 740 25.19 3.26 4.56
N THR A 741 26.24 2.61 4.05
CA THR A 741 26.85 2.94 2.76
C THR A 741 26.35 2.00 1.68
N ILE A 742 25.68 2.53 0.65
CA ILE A 742 25.12 1.75 -0.46
C ILE A 742 26.12 1.64 -1.63
N ALA A 743 26.50 0.42 -2.00
CA ALA A 743 27.34 0.10 -3.14
C ALA A 743 26.53 -0.65 -4.22
N PRO A 744 26.33 -0.08 -5.43
CA PRO A 744 25.60 -0.78 -6.49
C PRO A 744 26.42 -1.94 -7.07
N VAL A 745 25.78 -3.08 -7.35
CA VAL A 745 26.43 -4.30 -7.87
C VAL A 745 26.18 -4.51 -9.38
N GLY A 746 25.16 -3.85 -9.96
CA GLY A 746 24.76 -3.98 -11.36
C GLY A 746 23.39 -4.66 -11.53
N ASP A 747 22.98 -4.89 -12.78
CA ASP A 747 21.66 -5.40 -13.17
C ASP A 747 21.65 -6.77 -13.84
N ALA A 748 22.80 -7.47 -13.82
CA ALA A 748 22.97 -8.80 -14.38
C ALA A 748 21.94 -9.81 -13.83
N THR A 749 21.60 -10.79 -14.67
CA THR A 749 20.75 -11.93 -14.30
C THR A 749 21.56 -13.20 -14.42
N ASP A 750 21.35 -14.12 -13.48
CA ASP A 750 21.89 -15.47 -13.53
C ASP A 750 20.82 -16.45 -14.03
N GLU A 751 21.05 -17.07 -15.19
CA GLU A 751 20.11 -18.04 -15.78
C GLU A 751 20.09 -19.38 -15.05
N GLY A 752 21.22 -19.79 -14.47
CA GLY A 752 21.32 -20.99 -13.65
C GLY A 752 20.36 -20.88 -12.47
N ALA A 753 20.59 -19.90 -11.60
CA ALA A 753 19.72 -19.47 -10.48
C ALA A 753 18.23 -19.48 -10.82
N LEU A 754 17.87 -18.94 -11.99
CA LEU A 754 16.47 -18.92 -12.42
C LEU A 754 15.89 -20.32 -12.68
N ARG A 755 16.67 -21.21 -13.31
CA ARG A 755 16.23 -22.57 -13.68
C ARG A 755 16.04 -23.46 -12.45
N TRP A 756 17.01 -23.56 -11.53
CA TRP A 756 16.87 -24.45 -10.36
C TRP A 756 15.85 -23.91 -9.33
N MET A 757 15.74 -22.59 -9.14
CA MET A 757 14.64 -22.02 -8.31
C MET A 757 13.25 -22.28 -8.89
N LYS A 758 13.12 -22.35 -10.22
CA LYS A 758 11.86 -22.74 -10.88
C LYS A 758 11.58 -24.22 -10.67
N ALA A 759 12.57 -25.09 -10.87
CA ALA A 759 12.45 -26.53 -10.66
C ALA A 759 12.08 -26.87 -9.20
N ALA A 760 12.75 -26.28 -8.21
CA ALA A 760 12.42 -26.42 -6.79
C ALA A 760 10.97 -26.01 -6.49
N GLY A 761 10.48 -24.95 -7.14
CA GLY A 761 9.09 -24.51 -7.03
C GLY A 761 8.08 -25.55 -7.53
N ILE A 762 8.34 -26.15 -8.68
CA ILE A 762 7.48 -27.19 -9.27
C ILE A 762 7.47 -28.42 -8.35
N ALA A 763 8.65 -28.86 -7.89
CA ALA A 763 8.77 -30.02 -7.00
C ALA A 763 8.03 -29.82 -5.66
N ILE A 764 8.09 -28.62 -5.07
CA ILE A 764 7.34 -28.29 -3.84
C ILE A 764 5.82 -28.37 -4.07
N ASP A 765 5.35 -27.81 -5.19
CA ASP A 765 3.92 -27.78 -5.50
C ASP A 765 3.40 -29.21 -5.75
N GLU A 766 4.10 -30.03 -6.55
CA GLU A 766 3.77 -31.44 -6.81
C GLU A 766 3.79 -32.30 -5.53
N GLU A 767 4.80 -32.10 -4.67
CA GLU A 767 4.89 -32.81 -3.39
C GLU A 767 3.74 -32.43 -2.44
N HIS A 768 3.37 -31.14 -2.39
CA HIS A 768 2.22 -30.66 -1.61
C HIS A 768 0.92 -31.30 -2.08
N TYR A 769 0.64 -31.27 -3.39
CA TYR A 769 -0.59 -31.85 -3.96
C TYR A 769 -0.73 -33.34 -3.63
N ARG A 770 0.37 -34.09 -3.77
CA ARG A 770 0.41 -35.50 -3.41
C ARG A 770 0.21 -35.73 -1.90
N LYS A 771 0.82 -34.90 -1.05
CA LYS A 771 0.72 -35.04 0.42
C LYS A 771 -0.68 -34.73 0.93
N VAL A 772 -1.34 -33.68 0.43
CA VAL A 772 -2.72 -33.34 0.80
C VAL A 772 -3.67 -34.45 0.35
N ALA A 773 -3.57 -34.91 -0.89
CA ALA A 773 -4.43 -35.98 -1.42
C ALA A 773 -4.30 -37.30 -0.61
N ASN A 774 -3.10 -37.61 -0.12
CA ASN A 774 -2.82 -38.82 0.66
C ASN A 774 -2.92 -38.61 2.19
N ALA A 775 -3.29 -37.42 2.67
CA ALA A 775 -3.45 -37.16 4.10
C ALA A 775 -4.61 -37.99 4.68
N LYS A 776 -4.63 -38.17 6.00
CA LYS A 776 -5.73 -38.89 6.66
C LYS A 776 -7.02 -38.09 6.56
N ASP A 777 -8.14 -38.80 6.41
CA ASP A 777 -9.45 -38.18 6.52
C ASP A 777 -9.75 -37.91 8.00
N ILE A 778 -10.31 -36.74 8.29
CA ILE A 778 -10.72 -36.31 9.62
C ILE A 778 -12.20 -35.96 9.61
N ASP A 779 -12.85 -35.98 10.77
CA ASP A 779 -14.24 -35.58 10.89
C ASP A 779 -14.39 -34.05 11.09
N ARG A 780 -15.62 -33.55 10.96
CA ARG A 780 -15.92 -32.13 11.11
C ARG A 780 -15.58 -31.61 12.51
N ARG A 781 -15.73 -32.45 13.55
CA ARG A 781 -15.41 -32.09 14.94
C ARG A 781 -13.91 -31.89 15.14
N THR A 782 -13.07 -32.80 14.63
CA THR A 782 -11.61 -32.65 14.67
C THR A 782 -11.16 -31.45 13.86
N TYR A 783 -11.72 -31.25 12.66
CA TYR A 783 -11.43 -30.06 11.85
C TYR A 783 -11.74 -28.77 12.61
N ALA A 784 -12.93 -28.67 13.21
CA ALA A 784 -13.36 -27.51 13.99
C ALA A 784 -12.43 -27.27 15.19
N ALA A 785 -12.13 -28.29 15.99
CA ALA A 785 -11.21 -28.18 17.12
C ALA A 785 -9.82 -27.66 16.69
N ARG A 786 -9.32 -28.13 15.54
CA ARG A 786 -8.04 -27.70 14.96
C ARG A 786 -8.04 -26.27 14.41
N GLN A 787 -9.19 -25.72 14.01
CA GLN A 787 -9.27 -24.30 13.60
C GLN A 787 -8.99 -23.33 14.76
N HIS A 788 -9.16 -23.78 16.00
CA HIS A 788 -8.94 -22.98 17.21
C HIS A 788 -7.57 -23.22 17.88
N GLN A 789 -6.74 -24.10 17.32
CA GLN A 789 -5.39 -24.35 17.83
C GLN A 789 -4.40 -23.30 17.33
N ASP A 790 -3.52 -22.82 18.23
CA ASP A 790 -2.48 -21.84 17.91
C ASP A 790 -1.42 -22.38 16.93
N TYR A 791 -1.20 -23.70 16.93
CA TYR A 791 -0.27 -24.38 16.05
C TYR A 791 -0.82 -25.76 15.66
N LEU A 792 -0.75 -26.07 14.37
CA LEU A 792 -1.05 -27.38 13.80
C LEU A 792 0.25 -28.02 13.33
N LYS A 793 0.45 -29.30 13.65
CA LYS A 793 1.57 -30.06 13.10
C LYS A 793 1.44 -30.14 11.56
N PRO A 794 2.54 -30.30 10.82
CA PRO A 794 2.50 -30.33 9.36
C PRO A 794 1.50 -31.36 8.80
N GLU A 795 1.39 -32.54 9.41
CA GLU A 795 0.44 -33.56 9.01
C GLU A 795 -1.01 -33.09 9.22
N GLU A 796 -1.29 -32.42 10.34
CA GLU A 796 -2.63 -31.93 10.68
C GLU A 796 -3.07 -30.79 9.76
N VAL A 797 -2.14 -29.96 9.28
CA VAL A 797 -2.41 -28.94 8.27
C VAL A 797 -2.87 -29.60 6.97
N LEU A 798 -2.19 -30.66 6.53
CA LEU A 798 -2.55 -31.42 5.33
C LEU A 798 -3.90 -32.11 5.49
N GLU A 799 -4.17 -32.71 6.65
CA GLU A 799 -5.46 -33.34 7.00
C GLU A 799 -6.60 -32.31 6.99
N CYS A 800 -6.39 -31.13 7.58
CA CYS A 800 -7.36 -30.03 7.56
C CYS A 800 -7.60 -29.48 6.15
N GLU A 801 -6.56 -29.35 5.33
CA GLU A 801 -6.70 -28.92 3.93
C GLU A 801 -7.48 -29.95 3.12
N LYS A 802 -7.16 -31.24 3.28
CA LYS A 802 -7.89 -32.35 2.65
C LYS A 802 -9.37 -32.32 3.03
N PHE A 803 -9.67 -32.25 4.34
CA PHE A 803 -11.04 -32.14 4.84
C PHE A 803 -11.76 -30.93 4.24
N ARG A 804 -11.13 -29.75 4.25
CA ARG A 804 -11.73 -28.53 3.68
C ARG A 804 -12.07 -28.72 2.20
N ILE A 805 -11.17 -29.29 1.41
CA ILE A 805 -11.40 -29.54 -0.02
C ILE A 805 -12.55 -30.54 -0.18
N GLN A 806 -12.53 -31.65 0.54
CA GLN A 806 -13.58 -32.67 0.50
C GLN A 806 -14.95 -32.11 0.89
N ASP A 807 -15.05 -31.40 2.01
CA ASP A 807 -16.28 -30.77 2.51
C ASP A 807 -16.79 -29.67 1.55
N THR A 808 -15.87 -28.97 0.88
CA THR A 808 -16.19 -27.90 -0.07
C THR A 808 -16.77 -28.41 -1.39
N TYR A 809 -16.15 -29.46 -1.95
CA TYR A 809 -16.47 -29.93 -3.30
C TYR A 809 -17.36 -31.18 -3.31
N GLY A 810 -17.43 -31.93 -2.20
CA GLY A 810 -18.19 -33.18 -2.13
C GLY A 810 -17.60 -34.31 -2.98
N MET A 811 -16.30 -34.25 -3.26
CA MET A 811 -15.58 -35.17 -4.14
C MET A 811 -14.36 -35.77 -3.42
N SER A 812 -13.84 -36.89 -3.94
CA SER A 812 -12.56 -37.42 -3.49
C SER A 812 -11.42 -36.45 -3.79
N VAL A 813 -10.53 -36.24 -2.82
CA VAL A 813 -9.42 -35.30 -2.97
C VAL A 813 -8.28 -35.94 -3.76
N THR A 814 -8.08 -35.50 -5.02
CA THR A 814 -6.96 -35.89 -5.87
C THR A 814 -5.91 -34.77 -5.95
N PRO A 815 -4.65 -35.06 -6.32
CA PRO A 815 -3.63 -34.02 -6.51
C PRO A 815 -4.08 -32.89 -7.46
N GLU A 816 -4.78 -33.23 -8.53
CA GLU A 816 -5.31 -32.28 -9.52
C GLU A 816 -6.38 -31.37 -8.90
N LEU A 817 -7.24 -31.90 -8.01
CA LEU A 817 -8.24 -31.10 -7.30
C LEU A 817 -7.58 -30.15 -6.30
N VAL A 818 -6.49 -30.56 -5.64
CA VAL A 818 -5.72 -29.69 -4.74
C VAL A 818 -5.08 -28.54 -5.51
N GLU A 819 -4.50 -28.82 -6.69
CA GLU A 819 -3.97 -27.79 -7.58
C GLU A 819 -5.07 -26.82 -8.03
N GLN A 820 -6.22 -27.33 -8.48
CA GLN A 820 -7.34 -26.53 -8.95
C GLN A 820 -7.97 -25.65 -7.85
N ASP A 821 -8.05 -26.14 -6.61
CA ASP A 821 -8.63 -25.40 -5.49
C ASP A 821 -7.86 -24.09 -5.18
N ASP A 822 -6.54 -24.09 -5.39
CA ASP A 822 -5.64 -22.93 -5.22
C ASP A 822 -5.81 -22.26 -3.85
N GLY A 823 -5.82 -23.06 -2.78
CA GLY A 823 -5.98 -22.58 -1.40
C GLY A 823 -7.35 -21.94 -1.14
N GLY A 824 -8.40 -22.50 -1.73
CA GLY A 824 -9.79 -22.06 -1.63
C GLY A 824 -10.12 -20.84 -2.50
N ARG A 825 -9.30 -20.49 -3.49
CA ARG A 825 -9.62 -19.42 -4.44
C ARG A 825 -10.68 -19.86 -5.44
N LEU A 826 -10.65 -21.11 -5.90
CA LEU A 826 -11.64 -21.62 -6.85
C LEU A 826 -13.04 -21.62 -6.24
N ILE A 827 -13.21 -22.10 -5.02
CA ILE A 827 -14.53 -22.09 -4.37
C ILE A 827 -15.09 -20.67 -4.23
N LYS A 828 -14.27 -19.66 -3.90
CA LYS A 828 -14.73 -18.27 -3.84
C LYS A 828 -15.30 -17.79 -5.17
N LYS A 829 -14.71 -18.23 -6.29
CA LYS A 829 -15.20 -17.93 -7.64
C LYS A 829 -16.52 -18.65 -7.92
N ILE A 830 -16.64 -19.93 -7.54
CA ILE A 830 -17.88 -20.71 -7.69
C ILE A 830 -19.01 -20.14 -6.83
N VAL A 831 -18.72 -19.64 -5.61
CA VAL A 831 -19.71 -18.93 -4.78
C VAL A 831 -20.17 -17.63 -5.44
N ALA A 832 -19.29 -16.93 -6.16
CA ALA A 832 -19.69 -15.76 -6.95
C ALA A 832 -20.53 -16.15 -8.17
N LEU A 833 -20.25 -17.31 -8.79
CA LEU A 833 -21.06 -17.89 -9.86
C LEU A 833 -22.47 -18.25 -9.36
N GLU A 834 -22.55 -18.96 -8.25
CA GLU A 834 -23.79 -19.28 -7.54
C GLU A 834 -24.63 -18.02 -7.29
N ALA A 835 -24.00 -16.98 -6.75
CA ALA A 835 -24.66 -15.72 -6.45
C ALA A 835 -25.24 -15.06 -7.70
N ILE A 836 -24.49 -14.99 -8.82
CA ILE A 836 -24.97 -14.34 -10.05
C ILE A 836 -26.00 -15.19 -10.82
N LEU A 837 -26.00 -16.52 -10.63
CA LEU A 837 -26.97 -17.45 -11.21
C LEU A 837 -28.28 -17.56 -10.41
N ALA A 838 -28.26 -17.29 -9.10
CA ALA A 838 -29.48 -17.22 -8.30
C ALA A 838 -30.46 -16.14 -8.80
N ALA A 839 -31.76 -16.38 -8.61
CA ALA A 839 -32.79 -15.45 -9.04
C ALA A 839 -32.68 -14.13 -8.23
N PRO A 840 -32.66 -12.96 -8.92
CA PRO A 840 -32.69 -11.68 -8.23
C PRO A 840 -33.99 -11.51 -7.45
N GLY A 841 -33.94 -10.70 -6.38
CA GLY A 841 -35.13 -10.29 -5.63
C GLY A 841 -35.93 -9.22 -6.36
N GLU A 842 -36.98 -8.73 -5.70
CA GLU A 842 -37.86 -7.68 -6.24
C GLU A 842 -37.13 -6.34 -6.42
N MET A 843 -37.71 -5.47 -7.23
CA MET A 843 -37.24 -4.09 -7.40
C MET A 843 -37.53 -3.29 -6.13
N VAL A 844 -36.49 -2.65 -5.60
CA VAL A 844 -36.55 -1.81 -4.41
C VAL A 844 -36.15 -0.39 -4.79
N ALA A 845 -36.88 0.60 -4.26
CA ALA A 845 -36.50 2.00 -4.35
C ALA A 845 -35.79 2.42 -3.06
N ASP A 846 -34.70 3.20 -3.17
CA ASP A 846 -34.12 3.85 -1.99
C ASP A 846 -34.88 5.12 -1.59
N ASP A 847 -34.47 5.72 -0.47
CA ASP A 847 -35.04 6.97 0.06
C ASP A 847 -34.92 8.17 -0.91
N GLN A 848 -34.12 8.06 -1.98
CA GLN A 848 -33.95 9.06 -3.04
C GLN A 848 -34.77 8.73 -4.30
N GLY A 849 -35.61 7.68 -4.26
CA GLY A 849 -36.44 7.23 -5.38
C GLY A 849 -35.64 6.52 -6.48
N ARG A 850 -34.40 6.08 -6.22
CA ARG A 850 -33.60 5.32 -7.18
C ARG A 850 -33.97 3.86 -7.10
N GLU A 851 -34.44 3.30 -8.21
CA GLU A 851 -34.80 1.89 -8.32
C GLU A 851 -33.57 0.99 -8.54
N PHE A 852 -33.52 -0.13 -7.84
CA PHE A 852 -32.50 -1.17 -8.03
C PHE A 852 -33.08 -2.56 -7.78
N VAL A 853 -32.50 -3.54 -8.46
CA VAL A 853 -32.82 -4.95 -8.29
C VAL A 853 -32.20 -5.45 -6.99
N ALA A 854 -33.00 -6.05 -6.10
CA ALA A 854 -32.48 -6.63 -4.87
C ALA A 854 -31.60 -7.87 -5.15
N PRO A 855 -30.49 -8.05 -4.42
CA PRO A 855 -29.71 -9.27 -4.50
C PRO A 855 -30.50 -10.51 -4.04
N PRO A 856 -30.14 -11.72 -4.51
CA PRO A 856 -30.74 -12.97 -4.05
C PRO A 856 -30.58 -13.17 -2.54
N ALA A 857 -31.50 -13.92 -1.93
CA ALA A 857 -31.50 -14.20 -0.48
C ALA A 857 -30.14 -14.71 0.03
N VAL A 858 -29.51 -15.64 -0.70
CA VAL A 858 -28.17 -16.19 -0.38
C VAL A 858 -27.06 -15.12 -0.26
N VAL A 859 -27.18 -14.01 -1.00
CA VAL A 859 -26.21 -12.90 -0.94
C VAL A 859 -26.57 -11.96 0.22
N VAL A 860 -27.85 -11.67 0.39
CA VAL A 860 -28.39 -10.79 1.44
C VAL A 860 -28.11 -11.34 2.83
N GLU A 861 -28.39 -12.63 3.05
CA GLU A 861 -28.18 -13.30 4.34
C GLU A 861 -26.70 -13.29 4.74
N ARG A 862 -25.80 -13.44 3.77
CA ARG A 862 -24.36 -13.39 4.00
C ARG A 862 -23.93 -12.01 4.50
N ASP A 863 -24.35 -10.94 3.84
CA ASP A 863 -24.04 -9.58 4.27
C ASP A 863 -24.69 -9.24 5.62
N LYS A 864 -25.92 -9.70 5.89
CA LYS A 864 -26.58 -9.54 7.20
C LYS A 864 -25.79 -10.23 8.31
N SER A 865 -25.44 -11.50 8.12
CA SER A 865 -24.65 -12.27 9.10
C SER A 865 -23.28 -11.63 9.38
N GLU A 866 -22.62 -11.09 8.36
CA GLU A 866 -21.33 -10.41 8.52
C GLU A 866 -21.47 -9.11 9.32
N ARG A 867 -22.58 -8.38 9.15
CA ARG A 867 -22.84 -7.13 9.87
C ARG A 867 -23.28 -7.33 11.31
N ASP A 868 -24.09 -8.35 11.56
CA ASP A 868 -24.51 -8.70 12.92
C ASP A 868 -23.28 -9.11 13.76
N ARG A 869 -22.26 -9.69 13.10
CA ARG A 869 -21.02 -10.15 13.74
C ARG A 869 -19.93 -9.08 13.83
N LEU A 870 -19.80 -8.19 12.83
CA LEU A 870 -18.69 -7.24 12.71
C LEU A 870 -19.15 -5.79 12.88
N ALA A 871 -18.74 -5.16 13.98
CA ALA A 871 -19.10 -3.78 14.30
C ALA A 871 -18.46 -2.73 13.37
N ILE A 872 -17.25 -2.99 12.86
CA ILE A 872 -16.49 -1.98 12.11
C ILE A 872 -16.65 -2.14 10.60
N CYS A 873 -17.05 -1.04 9.95
CA CYS A 873 -17.37 -1.04 8.52
C CYS A 873 -16.19 -1.32 7.57
N THR A 874 -14.95 -1.25 8.05
CA THR A 874 -13.76 -1.64 7.28
C THR A 874 -13.62 -3.15 7.12
N ASP A 875 -14.38 -3.93 7.90
CA ASP A 875 -14.31 -5.40 7.91
C ASP A 875 -15.35 -6.08 7.05
N TRP A 876 -16.33 -5.31 6.56
CA TRP A 876 -17.42 -5.80 5.73
C TRP A 876 -16.95 -6.10 4.31
N SER A 877 -17.33 -7.27 3.82
CA SER A 877 -16.98 -7.76 2.48
C SER A 877 -17.93 -7.23 1.39
N ASN A 878 -19.14 -6.78 1.76
CA ASN A 878 -20.14 -6.16 0.88
C ASN A 878 -20.46 -6.98 -0.38
N HIS A 879 -20.87 -8.24 -0.19
CA HIS A 879 -21.14 -9.18 -1.27
C HIS A 879 -22.27 -8.71 -2.21
N SER A 880 -23.28 -8.04 -1.68
CA SER A 880 -24.39 -7.45 -2.44
C SER A 880 -23.92 -6.43 -3.48
N THR A 881 -22.92 -5.61 -3.14
CA THR A 881 -22.36 -4.61 -4.05
C THR A 881 -21.65 -5.25 -5.24
N ALA A 882 -20.85 -6.29 -4.96
CA ALA A 882 -20.16 -7.04 -6.01
C ALA A 882 -21.14 -7.80 -6.92
N TRP A 883 -22.23 -8.35 -6.35
CA TRP A 883 -23.30 -8.95 -7.13
C TRP A 883 -24.03 -7.92 -8.00
N LEU A 884 -24.42 -6.78 -7.43
CA LEU A 884 -25.17 -5.73 -8.15
C LEU A 884 -24.36 -5.17 -9.32
N MET A 885 -23.05 -4.99 -9.16
CA MET A 885 -22.18 -4.57 -10.25
C MET A 885 -22.17 -5.60 -11.38
N ARG A 886 -22.04 -6.91 -11.07
CA ARG A 886 -22.12 -7.99 -12.08
C ARG A 886 -23.48 -8.03 -12.76
N HIS A 887 -24.56 -7.82 -12.02
CA HIS A 887 -25.91 -7.78 -12.58
C HIS A 887 -26.07 -6.59 -13.54
N ARG A 888 -25.65 -5.38 -13.14
CA ARG A 888 -25.72 -4.16 -13.97
C ARG A 888 -24.85 -4.21 -15.23
N LEU A 889 -23.78 -5.00 -15.22
CA LEU A 889 -22.97 -5.28 -16.40
C LEU A 889 -23.73 -6.09 -17.48
N GLY A 890 -24.90 -6.65 -17.15
CA GLY A 890 -25.62 -7.58 -18.02
C GLY A 890 -25.04 -9.00 -18.00
N LEU A 891 -24.06 -9.26 -17.12
CA LEU A 891 -23.31 -10.52 -17.09
C LEU A 891 -24.22 -11.73 -16.82
N ARG A 892 -25.30 -11.56 -16.05
CA ARG A 892 -26.27 -12.63 -15.78
C ARG A 892 -26.92 -13.16 -17.05
N ALA A 893 -27.36 -12.28 -17.95
CA ALA A 893 -28.03 -12.69 -19.19
C ALA A 893 -27.06 -13.49 -20.08
N VAL A 894 -25.85 -12.95 -20.28
CA VAL A 894 -24.77 -13.62 -21.03
C VAL A 894 -24.44 -15.00 -20.43
N LEU A 895 -24.37 -15.10 -19.09
CA LEU A 895 -24.11 -16.36 -18.41
C LEU A 895 -25.22 -17.38 -18.59
N MET A 896 -26.49 -16.97 -18.60
CA MET A 896 -27.61 -17.90 -18.80
C MET A 896 -27.56 -18.54 -20.18
N ASP A 897 -27.31 -17.74 -21.23
CA ASP A 897 -27.16 -18.25 -22.59
C ASP A 897 -25.97 -19.21 -22.68
N LEU A 898 -24.81 -18.79 -22.17
CA LEU A 898 -23.59 -19.59 -22.16
C LEU A 898 -23.72 -20.91 -21.37
N MET A 899 -24.38 -20.89 -20.21
CA MET A 899 -24.63 -22.09 -19.39
C MET A 899 -25.64 -23.04 -20.04
N SER A 900 -26.53 -22.53 -20.91
CA SER A 900 -27.45 -23.36 -21.71
C SER A 900 -26.81 -23.95 -22.98
N GLY A 901 -25.51 -23.71 -23.19
CA GLY A 901 -24.76 -24.24 -24.33
C GLY A 901 -24.83 -23.39 -25.59
N VAL A 902 -25.38 -22.18 -25.51
CA VAL A 902 -25.42 -21.24 -26.64
C VAL A 902 -24.00 -20.78 -26.97
N GLU A 903 -23.66 -20.81 -28.26
CA GLU A 903 -22.41 -20.26 -28.75
C GLU A 903 -22.59 -18.78 -29.10
N ILE A 904 -21.67 -17.94 -28.64
CA ILE A 904 -21.72 -16.48 -28.83
C ILE A 904 -20.59 -15.98 -29.73
N LYS A 905 -20.84 -14.88 -30.44
CA LYS A 905 -19.83 -14.13 -31.20
C LYS A 905 -19.41 -12.86 -30.44
N GLY A 906 -18.18 -12.41 -30.71
CA GLY A 906 -17.66 -11.21 -30.07
C GLY A 906 -18.33 -9.90 -30.51
N ASP A 907 -19.06 -9.89 -31.61
CA ASP A 907 -19.80 -8.76 -32.17
C ASP A 907 -21.28 -8.73 -31.77
N GLU A 908 -21.74 -9.66 -30.92
CA GLU A 908 -23.10 -9.65 -30.41
C GLU A 908 -23.41 -8.43 -29.55
N ALA A 909 -24.62 -7.89 -29.73
CA ALA A 909 -25.05 -6.66 -29.08
C ALA A 909 -24.90 -6.71 -27.55
N MET A 910 -25.27 -7.84 -26.92
CA MET A 910 -25.15 -7.98 -25.46
C MET A 910 -23.69 -7.94 -24.97
N ILE A 911 -22.76 -8.49 -25.75
CA ILE A 911 -21.33 -8.51 -25.42
C ILE A 911 -20.71 -7.12 -25.63
N GLN A 912 -21.14 -6.40 -26.66
CA GLN A 912 -20.77 -5.00 -26.88
C GLN A 912 -21.26 -4.10 -25.75
N VAL A 913 -22.53 -4.22 -25.35
CA VAL A 913 -23.10 -3.45 -24.24
C VAL A 913 -22.35 -3.71 -22.93
N LEU A 914 -22.05 -4.97 -22.62
CA LEU A 914 -21.26 -5.33 -21.44
C LEU A 914 -19.87 -4.67 -21.50
N ALA A 915 -19.19 -4.74 -22.64
CA ALA A 915 -17.86 -4.15 -22.82
C ALA A 915 -17.87 -2.62 -22.73
N GLU A 916 -18.84 -1.95 -23.37
CA GLU A 916 -19.00 -0.49 -23.31
C GLU A 916 -19.30 -0.03 -21.89
N PHE A 917 -20.21 -0.71 -21.19
CA PHE A 917 -20.50 -0.43 -19.79
C PHE A 917 -19.26 -0.61 -18.91
N SER A 918 -18.50 -1.69 -19.12
CA SER A 918 -17.25 -1.98 -18.40
C SER A 918 -16.22 -0.87 -18.60
N LYS A 919 -16.03 -0.42 -19.85
CA LYS A 919 -15.09 0.65 -20.21
C LYS A 919 -15.53 2.00 -19.62
N ARG A 920 -16.82 2.34 -19.71
CA ARG A 920 -17.38 3.58 -19.14
C ARG A 920 -17.25 3.62 -17.62
N ASN A 921 -17.33 2.46 -16.96
CA ASN A 921 -17.30 2.33 -15.50
C ASN A 921 -16.02 1.68 -14.97
N ALA A 922 -14.91 1.73 -15.71
CA ALA A 922 -13.68 1.00 -15.39
C ALA A 922 -13.15 1.27 -13.96
N SER A 923 -13.30 2.49 -13.44
CA SER A 923 -12.93 2.83 -12.06
C SER A 923 -13.79 2.11 -11.02
N HIS A 924 -15.10 2.00 -11.24
CA HIS A 924 -16.02 1.29 -10.35
C HIS A 924 -15.83 -0.22 -10.46
N VAL A 925 -15.61 -0.76 -11.66
CA VAL A 925 -15.27 -2.17 -11.88
C VAL A 925 -13.98 -2.53 -11.13
N LYS A 926 -12.94 -1.68 -11.22
CA LYS A 926 -11.71 -1.86 -10.45
C LYS A 926 -11.94 -1.72 -8.95
N GLY A 927 -12.78 -0.78 -8.52
CA GLY A 927 -13.07 -0.56 -7.10
C GLY A 927 -13.85 -1.69 -6.42
N ILE A 928 -14.82 -2.27 -7.13
CA ILE A 928 -15.77 -3.25 -6.58
C ILE A 928 -15.38 -4.69 -6.90
N LEU A 929 -14.97 -4.96 -8.14
CA LEU A 929 -14.63 -6.30 -8.63
C LEU A 929 -13.11 -6.53 -8.65
N ASN A 930 -12.30 -5.53 -8.30
CA ASN A 930 -10.83 -5.59 -8.37
C ASN A 930 -10.27 -5.94 -9.77
N LEU A 931 -11.02 -5.59 -10.83
CA LEU A 931 -10.68 -5.96 -12.20
C LEU A 931 -10.34 -4.72 -13.02
N THR A 932 -9.16 -4.73 -13.66
CA THR A 932 -8.71 -3.62 -14.50
C THR A 932 -9.25 -3.82 -15.92
N ILE A 933 -9.97 -2.83 -16.46
CA ILE A 933 -10.51 -2.84 -17.81
C ILE A 933 -9.70 -1.87 -18.68
N PRO A 934 -8.81 -2.36 -19.56
CA PRO A 934 -8.17 -1.51 -20.57
C PRO A 934 -9.19 -1.09 -21.63
N LEU A 935 -9.05 0.12 -22.16
CA LEU A 935 -10.01 0.70 -23.10
C LEU A 935 -9.86 0.13 -24.53
N ASP A 936 -8.66 -0.34 -24.86
CA ASP A 936 -8.24 -0.92 -26.13
C ASP A 936 -8.55 -2.42 -26.25
N GLU A 937 -8.86 -3.10 -25.14
CA GLU A 937 -9.14 -4.53 -25.15
C GLU A 937 -10.49 -4.89 -25.79
N SER A 938 -10.54 -6.10 -26.34
CA SER A 938 -11.72 -6.61 -27.05
C SER A 938 -12.87 -6.99 -26.08
N PRO A 939 -14.14 -6.93 -26.52
CA PRO A 939 -15.29 -7.34 -25.71
C PRO A 939 -15.17 -8.77 -25.16
N MET A 940 -14.66 -9.70 -25.97
CA MET A 940 -14.44 -11.08 -25.54
C MET A 940 -13.33 -11.23 -24.50
N TRP A 941 -12.28 -10.42 -24.59
CA TRP A 941 -11.25 -10.38 -23.55
C TRP A 941 -11.85 -9.92 -22.22
N ILE A 942 -12.67 -8.86 -22.24
CA ILE A 942 -13.37 -8.33 -21.07
C ILE A 942 -14.29 -9.38 -20.46
N LEU A 943 -15.11 -10.06 -21.28
CA LEU A 943 -15.96 -11.17 -20.84
C LEU A 943 -15.12 -12.28 -20.20
N GLY A 944 -14.00 -12.67 -20.83
CA GLY A 944 -13.09 -13.69 -20.30
C GLY A 944 -12.55 -13.35 -18.91
N GLN A 945 -12.28 -12.08 -18.63
CA GLN A 945 -11.87 -11.65 -17.28
C GLN A 945 -13.00 -11.85 -16.25
N TYR A 946 -14.25 -11.53 -16.61
CA TYR A 946 -15.39 -11.78 -15.72
C TYR A 946 -15.65 -13.26 -15.49
N LEU A 947 -15.58 -14.09 -16.54
CA LEU A 947 -15.74 -15.54 -16.43
C LEU A 947 -14.66 -16.16 -15.53
N SER A 948 -13.41 -15.70 -15.63
CA SER A 948 -12.32 -16.15 -14.76
C SER A 948 -12.56 -15.82 -13.28
N GLN A 949 -13.27 -14.73 -12.96
CA GLN A 949 -13.70 -14.42 -11.58
C GLN A 949 -14.83 -15.32 -11.07
N LEU A 950 -15.47 -16.08 -11.95
CA LEU A 950 -16.54 -17.02 -11.66
C LEU A 950 -16.09 -18.49 -11.78
N GLY A 951 -14.80 -18.73 -12.04
CA GLY A 951 -14.24 -20.07 -12.16
C GLY A 951 -14.51 -20.71 -13.52
N LEU A 952 -14.93 -19.91 -14.50
CA LEU A 952 -15.28 -20.35 -15.84
C LEU A 952 -14.24 -19.89 -16.86
N SER A 953 -14.16 -20.62 -17.97
CA SER A 953 -13.34 -20.25 -19.13
C SER A 953 -14.10 -20.54 -20.41
N THR A 954 -13.64 -19.94 -21.51
CA THR A 954 -14.23 -20.18 -22.84
C THR A 954 -13.28 -20.96 -23.73
N GLU A 955 -13.88 -21.75 -24.61
CA GLU A 955 -13.22 -22.33 -25.77
C GLU A 955 -13.82 -21.76 -27.05
N SER A 956 -13.09 -21.86 -28.16
CA SER A 956 -13.52 -21.23 -29.40
C SER A 956 -13.31 -22.13 -30.61
N ARG A 957 -14.26 -22.08 -31.55
CA ARG A 957 -14.16 -22.71 -32.87
C ARG A 957 -14.30 -21.66 -33.97
N ARG A 958 -13.75 -21.96 -35.16
CA ARG A 958 -13.71 -21.03 -36.30
C ARG A 958 -14.29 -21.65 -37.58
N PRO A 959 -15.60 -21.90 -37.66
CA PRO A 959 -16.23 -22.34 -38.89
C PRO A 959 -16.09 -21.29 -40.02
N LEU A 960 -16.16 -21.76 -41.27
CA LEU A 960 -16.36 -20.89 -42.42
C LEU A 960 -17.86 -20.64 -42.59
N GLU A 961 -18.25 -19.37 -42.56
CA GLU A 961 -19.61 -18.87 -42.82
C GLU A 961 -19.52 -17.80 -43.90
N ASP A 962 -20.28 -17.93 -44.99
CA ASP A 962 -20.30 -16.99 -46.11
C ASP A 962 -18.90 -16.59 -46.64
N GLY A 963 -17.98 -17.56 -46.71
CA GLY A 963 -16.60 -17.35 -47.17
C GLY A 963 -15.69 -16.61 -46.17
N LYS A 964 -16.17 -16.28 -44.98
CA LYS A 964 -15.41 -15.63 -43.90
C LYS A 964 -15.24 -16.59 -42.71
N ARG A 965 -14.09 -16.53 -42.05
CA ARG A 965 -13.85 -17.25 -40.79
C ARG A 965 -14.48 -16.48 -39.65
N VAL A 966 -15.58 -16.99 -39.10
CA VAL A 966 -16.26 -16.42 -37.92
C VAL A 966 -15.83 -17.21 -36.69
N ARG A 967 -15.58 -16.52 -35.57
CA ARG A 967 -15.18 -17.19 -34.32
C ARG A 967 -16.36 -17.24 -33.36
N TYR A 968 -16.75 -18.45 -33.00
CA TYR A 968 -17.76 -18.75 -32.00
C TYR A 968 -17.09 -19.15 -30.69
N TYR A 969 -17.65 -18.69 -29.58
CA TYR A 969 -17.19 -19.01 -28.24
C TYR A 969 -18.29 -19.73 -27.46
N ARG A 970 -17.90 -20.73 -26.69
CA ARG A 970 -18.74 -21.40 -25.71
C ARG A 970 -17.96 -21.59 -24.41
N LEU A 971 -18.64 -21.89 -23.31
CA LEU A 971 -17.95 -22.26 -22.09
C LEU A 971 -17.21 -23.59 -22.29
N ASN A 972 -16.05 -23.73 -21.65
CA ASN A 972 -15.33 -24.99 -21.60
C ASN A 972 -16.19 -26.04 -20.89
N THR A 973 -16.48 -27.15 -21.56
CA THR A 973 -17.43 -28.17 -21.11
C THR A 973 -17.02 -28.78 -19.77
N GLU A 974 -15.76 -29.17 -19.61
CA GLU A 974 -15.25 -29.77 -18.36
C GLU A 974 -15.36 -28.81 -17.18
N ALA A 975 -15.04 -27.53 -17.38
CA ALA A 975 -15.15 -26.52 -16.33
C ALA A 975 -16.60 -26.25 -15.90
N VAL A 976 -17.55 -26.33 -16.85
CA VAL A 976 -18.99 -26.17 -16.56
C VAL A 976 -19.53 -27.37 -15.81
N GLU A 977 -19.21 -28.60 -16.26
CA GLU A 977 -19.62 -29.83 -15.60
C GLU A 977 -19.13 -29.87 -14.15
N PHE A 978 -17.84 -29.54 -13.94
CA PHE A 978 -17.27 -29.42 -12.60
C PHE A 978 -18.03 -28.38 -11.76
N ALA A 979 -18.24 -27.17 -12.29
CA ALA A 979 -18.94 -26.11 -11.56
C ALA A 979 -20.38 -26.50 -11.22
N GLN A 980 -21.11 -27.13 -12.14
CA GLN A 980 -22.48 -27.61 -11.92
C GLN A 980 -22.54 -28.65 -10.81
N GLN A 981 -21.66 -29.66 -10.85
CA GLN A 981 -21.57 -30.68 -9.80
C GLN A 981 -21.34 -30.07 -8.41
N VAL A 982 -20.45 -29.07 -8.32
CA VAL A 982 -20.18 -28.35 -7.07
C VAL A 982 -21.38 -27.52 -6.62
N LEU A 983 -22.08 -26.83 -7.55
CA LEU A 983 -23.28 -26.05 -7.24
C LEU A 983 -24.42 -26.94 -6.72
N GLU A 984 -24.65 -28.09 -7.34
CA GLU A 984 -25.65 -29.08 -6.90
C GLU A 984 -25.33 -29.64 -5.52
N TYR A 985 -24.06 -29.99 -5.27
CA TYR A 985 -23.61 -30.42 -3.95
C TYR A 985 -23.87 -29.33 -2.89
N ARG A 986 -23.52 -28.07 -3.19
CA ARG A 986 -23.73 -26.95 -2.29
C ARG A 986 -25.21 -26.66 -2.02
N LEU A 987 -26.08 -26.83 -3.03
CA LEU A 987 -27.52 -26.69 -2.88
C LEU A 987 -28.06 -27.75 -1.91
N ARG A 988 -27.72 -29.02 -2.10
CA ARG A 988 -28.09 -30.11 -1.18
C ARG A 988 -27.62 -29.84 0.25
N GLN A 989 -26.39 -29.37 0.42
CA GLN A 989 -25.84 -29.00 1.74
C GLN A 989 -26.58 -27.84 2.42
N ARG A 990 -27.23 -26.95 1.66
CA ARG A 990 -28.07 -25.90 2.25
C ARG A 990 -29.44 -26.43 2.63
N GLU A 991 -30.09 -27.17 1.74
CA GLU A 991 -31.40 -27.79 1.99
C GLU A 991 -31.34 -28.70 3.22
N GLU A 992 -30.26 -29.46 3.38
CA GLU A 992 -30.05 -30.30 4.56
C GLU A 992 -29.89 -29.48 5.85
N ARG A 993 -29.12 -28.38 5.80
CA ARG A 993 -28.95 -27.46 6.95
C ARG A 993 -30.25 -26.76 7.32
N GLU A 994 -31.03 -26.36 6.34
CA GLU A 994 -32.33 -25.73 6.56
C GLU A 994 -33.34 -26.71 7.16
N ARG A 995 -33.38 -27.95 6.64
CA ARG A 995 -34.20 -29.03 7.21
C ARG A 995 -33.82 -29.30 8.67
N LYS A 996 -32.54 -29.46 8.98
CA LYS A 996 -32.03 -29.65 10.35
C LYS A 996 -32.39 -28.48 11.27
N ARG A 997 -32.32 -27.24 10.75
CA ARG A 997 -32.73 -26.05 11.50
C ARG A 997 -34.23 -26.04 11.81
N LEU A 998 -35.07 -26.43 10.85
CA LEU A 998 -36.52 -26.55 11.06
C LEU A 998 -36.85 -27.65 12.07
N GLU A 999 -36.22 -28.83 11.95
CA GLU A 999 -36.36 -29.93 12.90
C GLU A 999 -35.95 -29.51 14.33
N SER A 1000 -34.85 -28.76 14.48
CA SER A 1000 -34.43 -28.19 15.77
C SER A 1000 -35.45 -27.20 16.32
N LEU A 1001 -35.98 -26.28 15.49
CA LEU A 1001 -37.00 -25.32 15.93
C LEU A 1001 -38.31 -26.02 16.34
N GLU A 1002 -38.70 -27.07 15.63
CA GLU A 1002 -39.86 -27.90 15.98
C GLU A 1002 -39.63 -28.67 17.29
N ARG A 1003 -38.44 -29.23 17.50
CA ARG A 1003 -38.05 -29.86 18.77
C ARG A 1003 -38.05 -28.86 19.93
N ASP A 1004 -37.48 -27.68 19.73
CA ASP A 1004 -37.45 -26.60 20.74
C ASP A 1004 -38.86 -26.11 21.06
N ALA A 1005 -39.71 -25.94 20.05
CA ALA A 1005 -41.11 -25.57 20.23
C ALA A 1005 -41.92 -26.69 20.94
N ALA A 1006 -41.69 -27.95 20.60
CA ALA A 1006 -42.33 -29.10 21.25
C ALA A 1006 -41.86 -29.25 22.70
N TYR A 1007 -40.57 -29.05 22.98
CA TYR A 1007 -40.02 -29.00 24.33
C TYR A 1007 -40.61 -27.83 25.13
N ALA A 1008 -40.70 -26.65 24.51
CA ALA A 1008 -41.30 -25.48 25.12
C ALA A 1008 -42.78 -25.69 25.50
N ALA A 1009 -43.55 -26.27 24.57
CA ALA A 1009 -44.95 -26.62 24.80
C ALA A 1009 -45.11 -27.68 25.90
N ARG A 1010 -44.21 -28.68 25.98
CA ARG A 1010 -44.20 -29.70 27.03
C ARG A 1010 -43.88 -29.09 28.40
N MET A 1011 -42.88 -28.22 28.49
CA MET A 1011 -42.52 -27.52 29.74
C MET A 1011 -43.66 -26.63 30.23
N GLN A 1012 -44.34 -25.93 29.31
CA GLN A 1012 -45.48 -25.09 29.64
C GLN A 1012 -46.71 -25.90 30.10
N ALA A 1013 -46.98 -27.04 29.47
CA ALA A 1013 -48.08 -27.93 29.85
C ALA A 1013 -47.84 -28.67 31.18
N GLN A 1014 -46.59 -29.03 31.48
CA GLN A 1014 -46.25 -29.84 32.65
C GLN A 1014 -45.94 -29.01 33.91
N TYR A 1015 -45.42 -27.79 33.76
CA TYR A 1015 -44.99 -26.95 34.89
C TYR A 1015 -45.64 -25.56 34.94
N GLY A 1016 -46.44 -25.16 33.94
CA GLY A 1016 -47.09 -23.84 33.91
C GLY A 1016 -46.13 -22.66 33.76
N ILE A 1017 -44.85 -22.94 33.48
CA ILE A 1017 -43.78 -21.96 33.34
C ILE A 1017 -43.49 -21.82 31.84
N ASN A 1018 -43.51 -20.59 31.32
CA ASN A 1018 -42.93 -20.34 30.00
C ASN A 1018 -41.44 -20.68 30.10
N PRO A 1019 -40.90 -21.59 29.26
CA PRO A 1019 -39.46 -21.81 29.24
C PRO A 1019 -38.76 -20.47 29.03
N PRO A 1020 -37.60 -20.23 29.64
CA PRO A 1020 -36.85 -19.01 29.38
C PRO A 1020 -36.72 -18.88 27.86
N SER A 1021 -37.23 -17.77 27.32
CA SER A 1021 -36.97 -17.35 25.95
C SER A 1021 -35.49 -17.54 25.73
N THR A 1022 -35.13 -18.27 24.67
CA THR A 1022 -33.78 -18.48 24.12
C THR A 1022 -32.69 -17.74 24.88
N PRO A 1023 -31.66 -18.43 25.41
CA PRO A 1023 -30.68 -17.82 26.31
C PRO A 1023 -30.14 -16.52 25.71
N PRO A 1024 -29.77 -15.53 26.55
CA PRO A 1024 -29.06 -14.36 26.05
C PRO A 1024 -27.91 -14.84 25.16
N ILE A 1025 -27.65 -14.08 24.09
CA ILE A 1025 -26.48 -14.26 23.22
C ILE A 1025 -25.31 -14.67 24.13
N ASN A 1026 -24.83 -15.91 24.00
CA ASN A 1026 -23.65 -16.35 24.73
C ASN A 1026 -22.57 -15.29 24.50
N GLU A 1027 -22.12 -14.64 25.57
CA GLU A 1027 -21.02 -13.68 25.54
C GLU A 1027 -19.67 -14.37 25.26
N ASP A 1028 -19.68 -15.69 25.11
CA ASP A 1028 -18.60 -16.46 24.51
C ASP A 1028 -18.80 -16.55 22.99
N GLY A 1029 -17.94 -15.82 22.26
CA GLY A 1029 -17.99 -15.56 20.82
C GLY A 1029 -17.89 -16.77 19.88
N ASP A 1030 -18.82 -17.71 20.02
CA ASP A 1030 -18.90 -18.96 19.27
C ASP A 1030 -19.88 -18.83 18.10
N ASN A 1031 -19.72 -17.78 17.30
CA ASN A 1031 -20.45 -17.61 16.04
C ASN A 1031 -19.60 -18.08 14.86
N ASN A 1032 -19.29 -19.38 14.87
CA ASN A 1032 -18.99 -20.13 13.65
C ASN A 1032 -19.96 -21.32 13.52
N ARG A 1033 -21.26 -21.08 13.74
CA ARG A 1033 -22.29 -22.09 13.47
C ARG A 1033 -22.71 -22.05 12.00
N GLY A 1034 -21.89 -22.67 11.14
CA GLY A 1034 -22.49 -23.65 10.24
C GLY A 1034 -23.10 -24.71 11.15
N GLY A 1035 -24.41 -24.94 11.06
CA GLY A 1035 -25.17 -25.72 12.04
C GLY A 1035 -24.41 -26.91 12.60
N MET A 1036 -24.27 -26.94 13.94
CA MET A 1036 -23.92 -28.15 14.65
C MET A 1036 -24.97 -29.20 14.29
N ASP A 1037 -24.56 -30.27 13.62
CA ASP A 1037 -25.10 -31.56 14.00
C ASP A 1037 -24.53 -31.81 15.40
N THR A 1038 -25.34 -31.58 16.43
CA THR A 1038 -25.26 -32.47 17.57
C THR A 1038 -25.67 -33.83 17.04
N ASP A 1039 -24.71 -34.74 16.89
CA ASP A 1039 -25.04 -36.15 16.77
C ASP A 1039 -25.99 -36.48 17.94
N GLU A 1040 -27.27 -36.75 17.63
CA GLU A 1040 -28.26 -37.21 18.60
C GLU A 1040 -27.74 -38.46 19.33
N GLU A 1041 -26.90 -39.26 18.68
CA GLU A 1041 -26.26 -40.44 19.29
C GLU A 1041 -25.29 -40.10 20.44
N SER A 1042 -24.63 -38.92 20.47
CA SER A 1042 -23.69 -38.58 21.56
C SER A 1042 -24.35 -37.88 22.75
N SER A 1043 -25.41 -37.09 22.51
CA SER A 1043 -26.20 -36.45 23.56
C SER A 1043 -27.01 -37.48 24.35
N ASP A 1044 -27.60 -38.47 23.69
CA ASP A 1044 -28.32 -39.55 24.36
C ASP A 1044 -27.36 -40.43 25.17
N SER A 1045 -26.20 -40.80 24.61
CA SER A 1045 -25.16 -41.55 25.33
C SER A 1045 -24.66 -40.81 26.58
N TRP A 1046 -24.43 -39.50 26.49
CA TRP A 1046 -23.97 -38.70 27.62
C TRP A 1046 -25.06 -38.58 28.70
N TRP A 1047 -26.30 -38.30 28.33
CA TRP A 1047 -27.41 -38.19 29.28
C TRP A 1047 -27.82 -39.53 29.89
N GLU A 1048 -27.71 -40.65 29.17
CA GLU A 1048 -27.91 -41.99 29.73
C GLU A 1048 -26.85 -42.31 30.77
N ARG A 1049 -25.58 -41.97 30.49
CA ARG A 1049 -24.49 -42.12 31.44
C ARG A 1049 -24.69 -41.26 32.68
N VAL A 1050 -25.05 -39.99 32.52
CA VAL A 1050 -25.38 -39.08 33.63
C VAL A 1050 -26.54 -39.61 34.48
N LYS A 1051 -27.62 -40.10 33.86
CA LYS A 1051 -28.76 -40.71 34.58
C LYS A 1051 -28.33 -41.95 35.37
N TYR A 1052 -27.51 -42.81 34.76
CA TYR A 1052 -26.99 -44.01 35.43
C TYR A 1052 -26.15 -43.66 36.66
N TYR A 1053 -25.21 -42.73 36.53
CA TYR A 1053 -24.36 -42.30 37.65
C TYR A 1053 -25.12 -41.50 38.72
N ALA A 1054 -26.17 -40.76 38.34
CA ALA A 1054 -27.07 -40.10 39.31
C ALA A 1054 -27.82 -41.11 40.18
N GLN A 1055 -28.33 -42.19 39.58
CA GLN A 1055 -28.96 -43.27 40.33
C GLN A 1055 -27.99 -43.90 41.34
N LEU A 1056 -26.75 -44.18 40.91
CA LEU A 1056 -25.67 -44.69 41.77
C LEU A 1056 -25.30 -43.70 42.89
N ALA A 1057 -25.26 -42.40 42.60
CA ALA A 1057 -24.97 -41.37 43.59
C ALA A 1057 -26.06 -41.32 44.67
N ILE A 1058 -27.34 -41.43 44.28
CA ILE A 1058 -28.50 -41.49 45.19
C ILE A 1058 -28.44 -42.71 46.11
N GLU A 1059 -28.08 -43.88 45.55
CA GLU A 1059 -27.90 -45.11 46.33
C GLU A 1059 -26.71 -44.98 47.31
N ARG A 1060 -25.64 -44.30 46.91
CA ARG A 1060 -24.42 -44.15 47.71
C ARG A 1060 -24.55 -43.19 48.89
N VAL A 1061 -25.55 -42.32 48.91
CA VAL A 1061 -25.82 -41.44 50.07
C VAL A 1061 -26.07 -42.24 51.34
N GLU A 1062 -26.69 -43.42 51.23
CA GLU A 1062 -26.92 -44.31 52.38
C GLU A 1062 -25.62 -44.88 52.99
N TYR A 1063 -24.52 -44.82 52.24
CA TYR A 1063 -23.19 -45.28 52.65
C TYR A 1063 -22.25 -44.12 53.04
N GLY A 1064 -22.77 -42.89 53.07
CA GLY A 1064 -22.04 -41.70 53.51
C GLY A 1064 -21.42 -40.87 52.38
N VAL A 1065 -21.18 -39.59 52.70
CA VAL A 1065 -20.68 -38.54 51.80
C VAL A 1065 -19.44 -38.93 50.99
N GLU A 1066 -18.44 -39.56 51.61
CA GLU A 1066 -17.19 -39.91 50.93
C GLU A 1066 -17.39 -40.93 49.80
N SER A 1067 -18.39 -41.82 49.91
CA SER A 1067 -18.73 -42.79 48.86
C SER A 1067 -19.31 -42.11 47.61
N VAL A 1068 -20.03 -41.01 47.82
CA VAL A 1068 -20.58 -40.15 46.75
C VAL A 1068 -19.46 -39.33 46.12
N LYS A 1069 -18.59 -38.73 46.93
CA LYS A 1069 -17.43 -37.97 46.47
C LYS A 1069 -16.46 -38.82 45.65
N GLU A 1070 -16.19 -40.05 46.09
CA GLU A 1070 -15.37 -41.01 45.34
C GLU A 1070 -16.01 -41.37 44.00
N LEU A 1071 -17.33 -41.65 43.98
CA LEU A 1071 -18.05 -41.92 42.72
C LEU A 1071 -17.90 -40.76 41.73
N LEU A 1072 -18.14 -39.53 42.20
CA LEU A 1072 -18.07 -38.33 41.38
C LEU A 1072 -16.65 -38.07 40.88
N SER A 1073 -15.63 -38.35 41.70
CA SER A 1073 -14.23 -38.17 41.29
C SER A 1073 -13.83 -38.96 40.04
N THR A 1074 -14.51 -40.08 39.75
CA THR A 1074 -14.28 -40.91 38.55
C THR A 1074 -14.84 -40.32 37.25
N LEU A 1075 -15.61 -39.24 37.34
CA LEU A 1075 -16.31 -38.59 36.23
C LEU A 1075 -15.59 -37.29 35.81
N THR A 1076 -15.80 -36.90 34.55
CA THR A 1076 -15.38 -35.58 34.06
C THR A 1076 -16.19 -34.47 34.74
N ILE A 1077 -15.67 -33.23 34.77
CA ILE A 1077 -16.34 -32.08 35.43
C ILE A 1077 -17.79 -31.91 34.92
N ASP A 1078 -17.98 -31.94 33.60
CA ASP A 1078 -19.32 -31.80 33.00
C ASP A 1078 -20.25 -32.95 33.42
N GLU A 1079 -19.74 -34.18 33.50
CA GLU A 1079 -20.51 -35.34 33.97
C GLU A 1079 -20.83 -35.25 35.47
N ARG A 1080 -19.92 -34.74 36.32
CA ARG A 1080 -20.18 -34.54 37.76
C ARG A 1080 -21.31 -33.56 37.98
N TRP A 1081 -21.28 -32.42 37.29
CA TRP A 1081 -22.35 -31.44 37.30
C TRP A 1081 -23.65 -32.02 36.78
N GLY A 1082 -23.60 -32.72 35.63
CA GLY A 1082 -24.75 -33.43 35.09
C GLY A 1082 -25.36 -34.42 36.08
N VAL A 1083 -24.52 -35.21 36.76
CA VAL A 1083 -24.92 -36.21 37.76
C VAL A 1083 -25.53 -35.57 38.99
N ILE A 1084 -24.96 -34.49 39.52
CA ILE A 1084 -25.53 -33.80 40.68
C ILE A 1084 -26.86 -33.12 40.33
N PHE A 1085 -26.95 -32.43 39.19
CA PHE A 1085 -28.22 -31.84 38.75
C PHE A 1085 -29.28 -32.93 38.53
N LYS A 1086 -28.89 -34.06 37.95
CA LYS A 1086 -29.80 -35.18 37.74
C LYS A 1086 -30.15 -35.90 39.05
N PHE A 1087 -29.24 -35.95 40.03
CA PHE A 1087 -29.52 -36.42 41.38
C PHE A 1087 -30.64 -35.56 41.98
N GLU A 1088 -30.44 -34.24 42.08
CA GLU A 1088 -31.42 -33.30 42.65
C GLU A 1088 -32.80 -33.45 41.98
N ASP A 1089 -32.82 -33.62 40.67
CA ASP A 1089 -34.04 -33.86 39.88
C ASP A 1089 -34.76 -35.18 40.23
N ILE A 1090 -34.02 -36.25 40.52
CA ILE A 1090 -34.58 -37.60 40.74
C ILE A 1090 -35.02 -37.77 42.20
N ASP A 1091 -34.20 -37.34 43.16
CA ASP A 1091 -34.50 -37.44 44.59
C ASP A 1091 -34.04 -36.18 45.35
N PRO A 1092 -34.84 -35.09 45.28
CA PRO A 1092 -34.47 -33.81 45.88
C PRO A 1092 -34.37 -33.87 47.41
N ASN A 1093 -35.04 -34.82 48.06
CA ASN A 1093 -34.96 -34.98 49.52
C ASN A 1093 -33.63 -35.59 49.94
N LYS A 1094 -33.16 -36.65 49.25
CA LYS A 1094 -31.82 -37.20 49.48
C LYS A 1094 -30.72 -36.24 49.06
N PHE A 1095 -30.94 -35.44 48.03
CA PHE A 1095 -29.99 -34.40 47.64
C PHE A 1095 -29.88 -33.33 48.74
N ALA A 1096 -31.01 -32.83 49.27
CA ALA A 1096 -30.99 -31.91 50.40
C ALA A 1096 -30.29 -32.51 51.64
N GLN A 1097 -30.40 -33.82 51.86
CA GLN A 1097 -29.63 -34.52 52.89
C GLN A 1097 -28.13 -34.51 52.59
N LEU A 1098 -27.71 -34.84 51.35
CA LEU A 1098 -26.30 -34.78 50.93
C LEU A 1098 -25.72 -33.37 51.11
N VAL A 1099 -26.47 -32.34 50.73
CA VAL A 1099 -26.05 -30.93 50.88
C VAL A 1099 -25.94 -30.53 52.35
N ALA A 1100 -26.83 -31.02 53.22
CA ALA A 1100 -26.75 -30.78 54.65
C ALA A 1100 -25.57 -31.51 55.30
N ASP A 1101 -25.30 -32.74 54.87
CA ASP A 1101 -24.20 -33.57 55.37
C ASP A 1101 -22.84 -33.13 54.80
N ALA A 1102 -22.83 -32.41 53.68
CA ALA A 1102 -21.63 -31.90 53.00
C ALA A 1102 -21.85 -30.51 52.37
N PRO A 1103 -21.72 -29.42 53.16
CA PRO A 1103 -21.97 -28.05 52.67
C PRO A 1103 -21.00 -27.58 51.59
N ASP A 1104 -19.81 -28.22 51.50
CA ASP A 1104 -18.73 -27.97 50.55
C ASP A 1104 -18.83 -28.82 49.27
N TRP A 1105 -19.94 -29.55 49.04
CA TRP A 1105 -20.05 -30.49 47.92
C TRP A 1105 -19.76 -29.86 46.55
N VAL A 1106 -19.98 -28.55 46.41
CA VAL A 1106 -19.68 -27.76 45.20
C VAL A 1106 -18.18 -27.79 44.88
N GLU A 1107 -17.30 -27.85 45.90
CA GLU A 1107 -15.86 -27.97 45.70
C GLU A 1107 -15.46 -29.30 45.07
N TRP A 1108 -16.29 -30.35 45.17
CA TRP A 1108 -16.00 -31.64 44.54
C TRP A 1108 -16.29 -31.64 43.04
N MET A 1109 -16.95 -30.58 42.55
CA MET A 1109 -17.26 -30.40 41.13
C MET A 1109 -16.13 -29.73 40.35
N ALA A 1110 -15.02 -29.38 41.02
CA ALA A 1110 -13.80 -28.82 40.43
C ALA A 1110 -12.83 -29.88 39.87
#